data_AF-A0A1S1HU17-F1
#
_entry.id   AF-A0A1S1HU17-F1
#
_cell.length_a   1.000
_cell.length_b   1.000
_cell.length_c   1.000
_cell.angle_alpha   90.00
_cell.angle_beta   90.00
_cell.angle_gamma   90.00
#
_symmetry.space_group_name_H-M   'P 1'
#
loop_
_entity.id
_entity.type
_entity.pdbx_description
1 polymer ?
#
loop_
_entity_poly.entity_id
_entity_poly.type
_entity_poly.pdbx_seq_one_letter_code
_entity_poly.pdbx_strand_id
1 'polypeptide(L)'
;MNYLYIAFTDISVSVGYNNNKYDYTFDTVNSTYHDWLNIAKKINSDFQLIDGGVIQRPVDGDGKKSYVIKTQDNKTIDVANLFTESLNKPFIIENIREVNQQNSLERKFIHREKELTWSIEYSGLTSGKDEYCQESLLTVANGYIGLRGTLPEMTASHDYYPATYIAGLYNQATSQVNDHQVVNEDFVNAPNGQFISLKIGDGDYIHPNNVTTLALTRHLDFKTGVLSSDWLIETTDGKQLNIRCFKFANMANMSHYCLHYQFIPLNFSGEMTLLTRLEGNTCNAGVERYRSLNQNHYSVLEGGAKQQNAYLLAQTHQSKIGIGLASSLCGDFFSPQDIICHFSDSVVEQSIIFNAQKNTPYTVEKSVALTTSTAYPDNWQDITKWELPTWQTQLAETKQAWQTLWDEADIAVSGDLMTQKLLRLHSYHLLSSASPFSNEKNKLDVSVTARGLHGEAYRGHIFWDEIFIFPFYIMHFPDTARQLLLYRYRRLETARLAAKAAGFQGSMFPWQSGHDGTEQTQVLHLNPLSGQWDPDHSCRQRHVSLAIAYNVWLYWRNTLDNLFMKEYGLELLNDITLFWLGLCQWDEQDQRFHISGVMGPDEFHEKYADAQEGGLKDNAYTNLMVAWLFNEMTTLYRDKRFTDKLSEFGFSANTLDKLCQIKTQLAVTLNQDDVIEQFAGYFALDDLDWESYRQKYGNIYRMDRILRKENKSADDFKVAKQADTLMLFNNLDKTTVKSLIESLGHSLSESFAEKNLHYYLKRTSHGSTLSRIVHAYLAEQIQLHDLSWQLYQDALYSDYNDIQGGTTAEGIHTGVMAATLNTTIMAYAGVDIRQDILNIAPSLPKQWQGLSFKLRHQCALFHIKVTHNNITVMSDKACTISINNHLYSLVPNTPLSLNSKEGNANG
;
A
#
# COMPACT_ATOMS: atom_id res chain seq x y z
N MET A 1 35.20 -7.58 -13.34
CA MET A 1 34.26 -7.17 -12.29
C MET A 1 34.91 -6.08 -11.47
N ASN A 2 34.29 -4.91 -11.44
CA ASN A 2 34.71 -3.76 -10.65
C ASN A 2 33.98 -3.83 -9.31
N TYR A 3 34.69 -3.97 -8.19
CA TYR A 3 34.02 -4.05 -6.88
C TYR A 3 34.81 -3.28 -5.83
N LEU A 4 34.10 -2.87 -4.78
CA LEU A 4 34.71 -2.22 -3.63
C LEU A 4 35.10 -3.25 -2.58
N TYR A 5 36.26 -3.07 -1.97
CA TYR A 5 36.64 -3.76 -0.76
C TYR A 5 36.62 -2.77 0.40
N ILE A 6 35.75 -2.95 1.39
CA ILE A 6 35.56 -1.99 2.48
C ILE A 6 35.99 -2.59 3.79
N ALA A 7 36.93 -1.95 4.48
CA ALA A 7 37.41 -2.33 5.79
C ALA A 7 37.19 -1.19 6.79
N PHE A 8 36.86 -1.55 8.03
CA PHE A 8 36.56 -0.60 9.09
C PHE A 8 37.63 -0.68 10.19
N THR A 9 38.02 0.48 10.71
CA THR A 9 38.71 0.62 12.00
C THR A 9 37.88 1.53 12.90
N ASP A 10 38.27 1.69 14.17
CA ASP A 10 37.55 2.55 15.12
C ASP A 10 37.39 4.00 14.61
N ILE A 11 38.34 4.51 13.80
CA ILE A 11 38.38 5.91 13.37
C ILE A 11 38.48 6.11 11.85
N SER A 12 38.36 5.04 11.05
CA SER A 12 38.43 5.16 9.59
C SER A 12 37.66 4.08 8.84
N VAL A 13 37.22 4.43 7.63
CA VAL A 13 36.81 3.46 6.59
C VAL A 13 37.85 3.44 5.48
N SER A 14 38.39 2.27 5.18
CA SER A 14 39.31 2.04 4.06
C SER A 14 38.56 1.37 2.91
N VAL A 15 38.59 1.98 1.72
CA VAL A 15 37.97 1.46 0.50
C VAL A 15 39.06 1.11 -0.51
N GLY A 16 39.13 -0.17 -0.91
CA GLY A 16 39.95 -0.65 -1.99
C GLY A 16 39.18 -0.69 -3.32
N TYR A 17 39.76 -0.14 -4.39
CA TYR A 17 39.20 -0.17 -5.74
C TYR A 17 40.32 -0.16 -6.80
N ASN A 18 40.32 -1.13 -7.72
CA ASN A 18 41.32 -1.26 -8.81
C ASN A 18 42.79 -1.12 -8.33
N ASN A 19 43.16 -1.85 -7.27
CA ASN A 19 44.48 -1.82 -6.59
C ASN A 19 44.85 -0.50 -5.89
N ASN A 20 43.96 0.49 -5.86
CA ASN A 20 44.14 1.71 -5.08
C ASN A 20 43.39 1.61 -3.76
N LYS A 21 43.91 2.29 -2.74
CA LYS A 21 43.30 2.42 -1.41
C LYS A 21 42.90 3.87 -1.17
N TYR A 22 41.67 4.07 -0.69
CA TYR A 22 41.09 5.36 -0.35
C TYR A 22 40.65 5.31 1.11
N ASP A 23 41.10 6.25 1.93
CA ASP A 23 40.83 6.28 3.36
C ASP A 23 39.92 7.47 3.71
N TYR A 24 38.85 7.19 4.45
CA TYR A 24 37.88 8.15 4.94
C TYR A 24 37.98 8.23 6.47
N THR A 25 38.08 9.44 7.02
CA THR A 25 37.98 9.64 8.48
C THR A 25 36.53 9.45 8.92
N PHE A 26 36.30 8.49 9.81
CA PHE A 26 34.95 8.12 10.24
C PHE A 26 35.03 7.36 11.57
N ASP A 27 34.42 7.90 12.63
CA ASP A 27 34.36 7.25 13.93
C ASP A 27 33.30 6.15 13.90
N THR A 28 33.71 4.89 13.75
CA THR A 28 32.76 3.75 13.69
C THR A 28 32.15 3.41 15.04
N VAL A 29 32.73 3.92 16.14
CA VAL A 29 32.33 3.61 17.52
C VAL A 29 31.30 4.63 18.04
N ASN A 30 31.52 5.92 17.78
CA ASN A 30 30.68 7.02 18.28
C ASN A 30 29.84 7.68 17.17
N SER A 31 29.55 6.98 16.09
CA SER A 31 28.72 7.48 14.98
C SER A 31 27.23 7.27 15.21
N THR A 32 26.43 8.19 14.68
CA THR A 32 24.97 8.05 14.57
C THR A 32 24.58 7.29 13.31
N TYR A 33 23.33 6.83 13.22
CA TYR A 33 22.79 6.25 11.98
C TYR A 33 22.95 7.19 10.76
N HIS A 34 22.77 8.49 10.99
CA HIS A 34 22.92 9.50 9.94
C HIS A 34 24.36 9.61 9.42
N ASP A 35 25.36 9.48 10.29
CA ASP A 35 26.77 9.49 9.90
C ASP A 35 27.10 8.29 9.00
N TRP A 36 26.56 7.11 9.34
CA TRP A 36 26.67 5.90 8.53
C TRP A 36 26.04 6.04 7.14
N LEU A 37 24.86 6.65 7.05
CA LEU A 37 24.25 6.98 5.75
C LEU A 37 25.11 7.97 4.95
N ASN A 38 25.68 8.97 5.61
CA ASN A 38 26.50 9.99 4.95
C ASN A 38 27.81 9.40 4.39
N ILE A 39 28.49 8.52 5.14
CA ILE A 39 29.70 7.86 4.64
C ILE A 39 29.38 6.92 3.47
N ALA A 40 28.26 6.17 3.53
CA ALA A 40 27.84 5.33 2.42
C ALA A 40 27.51 6.15 1.16
N LYS A 41 26.78 7.26 1.32
CA LYS A 41 26.51 8.22 0.22
C LYS A 41 27.79 8.82 -0.36
N LYS A 42 28.76 9.17 0.50
CA LYS A 42 30.04 9.72 0.06
C LYS A 42 30.82 8.69 -0.77
N ILE A 43 30.89 7.44 -0.30
CA ILE A 43 31.51 6.34 -1.05
C ILE A 43 30.79 6.10 -2.37
N ASN A 44 29.45 6.12 -2.39
CA ASN A 44 28.67 6.01 -3.63
C ASN A 44 29.04 7.11 -4.64
N SER A 45 29.18 8.35 -4.17
CA SER A 45 29.55 9.49 -5.04
C SER A 45 30.95 9.36 -5.63
N ASP A 46 31.89 8.75 -4.89
CA ASP A 46 33.27 8.57 -5.32
C ASP A 46 33.44 7.35 -6.25
N PHE A 47 32.52 6.36 -6.20
CA PHE A 47 32.62 5.10 -6.95
C PHE A 47 31.30 4.68 -7.63
N GLN A 48 31.00 5.25 -8.80
CA GLN A 48 29.74 4.98 -9.51
C GLN A 48 29.75 3.72 -10.42
N LEU A 49 30.93 3.23 -10.81
CA LEU A 49 31.09 2.13 -11.77
C LEU A 49 31.54 0.84 -11.08
N ILE A 50 30.65 0.29 -10.24
CA ILE A 50 30.87 -0.95 -9.49
C ILE A 50 29.74 -1.96 -9.72
N ASP A 51 30.11 -3.24 -9.67
CA ASP A 51 29.22 -4.41 -9.77
C ASP A 51 28.74 -4.87 -8.39
N GLY A 52 29.42 -4.46 -7.32
CA GLY A 52 29.12 -4.84 -5.94
C GLY A 52 30.26 -4.48 -4.98
N GLY A 53 30.21 -5.01 -3.76
CA GLY A 53 31.30 -4.84 -2.82
C GLY A 53 31.39 -5.91 -1.74
N VAL A 54 32.56 -5.95 -1.11
CA VAL A 54 32.90 -6.88 -0.04
C VAL A 54 33.25 -6.08 1.19
N ILE A 55 32.52 -6.31 2.27
CA ILE A 55 32.81 -5.76 3.59
C ILE A 55 33.70 -6.75 4.33
N GLN A 56 34.84 -6.25 4.78
CA GLN A 56 35.76 -6.99 5.63
C GLN A 56 35.08 -7.29 6.96
N ARG A 57 35.03 -8.57 7.30
CA ARG A 57 34.60 -9.02 8.62
C ARG A 57 35.64 -8.60 9.68
N PRO A 58 35.23 -7.97 10.80
CA PRO A 58 36.09 -7.85 11.96
C PRO A 58 36.43 -9.26 12.51
N VAL A 59 37.63 -9.42 13.07
CA VAL A 59 38.20 -10.73 13.44
C VAL A 59 37.51 -11.30 14.69
N ASP A 60 36.28 -11.79 14.56
CA ASP A 60 35.59 -12.58 15.59
C ASP A 60 35.14 -13.93 15.02
N GLY A 61 35.48 -15.01 15.74
CA GLY A 61 35.49 -16.41 15.29
C GLY A 61 34.14 -17.10 15.06
N ASP A 62 33.02 -16.39 15.17
CA ASP A 62 31.68 -17.00 15.34
C ASP A 62 30.94 -17.42 14.05
N GLY A 63 31.58 -17.42 12.88
CA GLY A 63 30.95 -17.88 11.63
C GLY A 63 29.68 -17.12 11.15
N LYS A 64 29.22 -16.05 11.83
CA LYS A 64 28.05 -15.25 11.43
C LYS A 64 28.23 -14.56 10.08
N LYS A 65 27.14 -14.46 9.30
CA LYS A 65 27.10 -13.86 7.94
C LYS A 65 26.81 -12.35 7.92
N SER A 66 26.44 -11.76 9.05
CA SER A 66 26.10 -10.34 9.19
C SER A 66 27.14 -9.59 10.02
N TYR A 67 27.32 -8.30 9.73
CA TYR A 67 28.15 -7.36 10.47
C TYR A 67 27.20 -6.29 10.99
N VAL A 68 26.77 -6.48 12.23
CA VAL A 68 25.76 -5.65 12.88
C VAL A 68 26.44 -4.77 13.91
N ILE A 69 26.10 -3.49 13.88
CA ILE A 69 26.61 -2.48 14.82
C ILE A 69 25.45 -1.76 15.49
N LYS A 70 25.67 -1.29 16.72
CA LYS A 70 24.74 -0.42 17.43
C LYS A 70 25.32 0.99 17.47
N THR A 71 24.57 1.97 16.97
CA THR A 71 25.00 3.37 16.87
C THR A 71 24.76 4.13 18.18
N GLN A 72 25.35 5.33 18.28
CA GLN A 72 25.21 6.19 19.45
C GLN A 72 23.74 6.58 19.74
N ASP A 73 22.93 6.73 18.69
CA ASP A 73 21.49 6.99 18.74
C ASP A 73 20.64 5.72 18.92
N ASN A 74 21.25 4.63 19.38
CA ASN A 74 20.62 3.33 19.67
C ASN A 74 19.93 2.66 18.47
N LYS A 75 20.30 3.01 17.24
CA LYS A 75 19.87 2.27 16.05
C LYS A 75 20.78 1.07 15.83
N THR A 76 20.24 0.05 15.20
CA THR A 76 21.00 -1.14 14.79
C THR A 76 21.17 -1.12 13.27
N ILE A 77 22.40 -1.31 12.81
CA ILE A 77 22.74 -1.30 11.38
C ILE A 77 23.34 -2.64 11.02
N ASP A 78 22.77 -3.31 10.02
CA ASP A 78 23.53 -4.30 9.24
C ASP A 78 24.32 -3.55 8.16
N VAL A 79 25.65 -3.57 8.28
CA VAL A 79 26.53 -2.76 7.42
C VAL A 79 26.45 -3.22 5.95
N ALA A 80 26.23 -4.51 5.69
CA ALA A 80 26.09 -5.00 4.31
C ALA A 80 24.77 -4.56 3.69
N ASN A 81 23.67 -4.60 4.45
CA ASN A 81 22.39 -4.05 4.01
C ASN A 81 22.50 -2.53 3.75
N LEU A 82 23.05 -1.77 4.70
CA LEU A 82 23.23 -0.32 4.57
C LEU A 82 23.96 0.06 3.28
N PHE A 83 25.11 -0.56 3.02
CA PHE A 83 25.88 -0.29 1.80
C PHE A 83 25.15 -0.80 0.55
N THR A 84 24.49 -1.95 0.62
CA THR A 84 23.72 -2.46 -0.53
C THR A 84 22.63 -1.50 -0.95
N GLU A 85 21.85 -1.03 0.01
CA GLU A 85 20.71 -0.15 -0.22
C GLU A 85 21.16 1.26 -0.60
N SER A 86 22.23 1.77 0.03
CA SER A 86 22.76 3.11 -0.25
C SER A 86 23.45 3.23 -1.61
N LEU A 87 24.14 2.16 -2.06
CA LEU A 87 24.87 2.15 -3.34
C LEU A 87 24.06 1.48 -4.46
N ASN A 88 22.91 0.87 -4.14
CA ASN A 88 22.06 0.15 -5.08
C ASN A 88 22.81 -0.98 -5.82
N LYS A 89 23.69 -1.69 -5.09
CA LYS A 89 24.57 -2.77 -5.59
C LYS A 89 24.76 -3.83 -4.51
N PRO A 90 24.94 -5.12 -4.83
CA PRO A 90 25.06 -6.15 -3.80
C PRO A 90 26.36 -6.00 -2.99
N PHE A 91 26.24 -5.89 -1.66
CA PHE A 91 27.35 -6.02 -0.72
C PHE A 91 27.24 -7.31 0.09
N ILE A 92 28.37 -7.99 0.26
CA ILE A 92 28.50 -9.21 1.05
C ILE A 92 29.60 -9.07 2.10
N ILE A 93 29.59 -9.94 3.11
CA ILE A 93 30.64 -10.00 4.14
C ILE A 93 31.50 -11.24 3.88
N GLU A 94 32.80 -11.03 3.65
CA GLU A 94 33.76 -12.09 3.34
C GLU A 94 35.17 -11.75 3.85
N ASN A 95 36.00 -12.77 4.08
CA ASN A 95 37.41 -12.59 4.43
C ASN A 95 38.30 -12.42 3.18
N ILE A 96 39.26 -11.48 3.21
CA ILE A 96 40.21 -11.22 2.08
C ILE A 96 40.83 -12.50 1.53
N ARG A 97 41.19 -13.46 2.41
CA ARG A 97 41.91 -14.68 2.01
C ARG A 97 41.05 -15.64 1.19
N GLU A 98 39.73 -15.56 1.31
CA GLU A 98 38.75 -16.44 0.65
C GLU A 98 38.25 -15.87 -0.69
N VAL A 99 38.55 -14.60 -1.00
CA VAL A 99 38.12 -13.88 -2.21
C VAL A 99 38.94 -14.25 -3.47
N ASN A 100 40.04 -15.00 -3.33
CA ASN A 100 41.00 -15.29 -4.41
C ASN A 100 40.51 -16.21 -5.54
N GLN A 101 39.20 -16.52 -5.62
CA GLN A 101 38.60 -17.21 -6.78
C GLN A 101 37.52 -16.30 -7.41
N GLN A 102 37.86 -15.58 -8.50
CA GLN A 102 36.96 -14.61 -9.14
C GLN A 102 35.58 -15.18 -9.53
N ASN A 103 35.52 -16.43 -10.04
CA ASN A 103 34.27 -17.10 -10.41
C ASN A 103 33.34 -17.38 -9.20
N SER A 104 33.85 -17.28 -7.97
CA SER A 104 33.03 -17.43 -6.75
C SER A 104 32.35 -16.11 -6.35
N LEU A 105 32.97 -14.95 -6.61
CA LEU A 105 32.48 -13.66 -6.09
C LEU A 105 31.30 -13.11 -6.89
N GLU A 106 31.37 -13.19 -8.22
CA GLU A 106 30.26 -12.82 -9.11
C GLU A 106 28.99 -13.63 -8.77
N ARG A 107 29.14 -14.94 -8.54
CA ARG A 107 28.03 -15.79 -8.11
C ARG A 107 27.46 -15.39 -6.75
N LYS A 108 28.31 -14.97 -5.80
CA LYS A 108 27.88 -14.47 -4.49
C LYS A 108 27.11 -13.16 -4.61
N PHE A 109 27.54 -12.23 -5.47
CA PHE A 109 26.80 -10.99 -5.74
C PHE A 109 25.44 -11.26 -6.38
N ILE A 110 25.38 -12.10 -7.41
CA ILE A 110 24.11 -12.49 -8.05
C ILE A 110 23.18 -13.17 -7.04
N HIS A 111 23.71 -14.04 -6.19
CA HIS A 111 22.93 -14.69 -5.15
C HIS A 111 22.38 -13.67 -4.14
N ARG A 112 23.24 -12.75 -3.67
CA ARG A 112 22.87 -11.70 -2.73
C ARG A 112 21.79 -10.77 -3.29
N GLU A 113 21.95 -10.32 -4.52
CA GLU A 113 20.94 -9.51 -5.22
C GLU A 113 19.60 -10.27 -5.33
N LYS A 114 19.64 -11.55 -5.69
CA LYS A 114 18.43 -12.39 -5.73
C LYS A 114 17.77 -12.57 -4.36
N GLU A 115 18.52 -12.67 -3.28
CA GLU A 115 17.96 -12.77 -1.94
C GLU A 115 17.31 -11.44 -1.50
N LEU A 116 18.04 -10.33 -1.68
CA LEU A 116 17.60 -9.00 -1.24
C LEU A 116 16.42 -8.46 -2.03
N THR A 117 16.33 -8.77 -3.33
CA THR A 117 15.21 -8.32 -4.16
C THR A 117 13.90 -9.05 -3.89
N TRP A 118 13.92 -10.10 -3.07
CA TRP A 118 12.75 -10.91 -2.73
C TRP A 118 12.42 -10.89 -1.23
N SER A 119 13.01 -9.95 -0.47
CA SER A 119 12.75 -9.84 0.95
C SER A 119 13.00 -8.45 1.52
N ILE A 120 12.44 -8.20 2.71
CA ILE A 120 12.96 -7.16 3.62
C ILE A 120 13.53 -7.82 4.86
N GLU A 121 14.56 -7.18 5.42
CA GLU A 121 15.23 -7.64 6.63
C GLU A 121 15.48 -6.45 7.56
N TYR A 122 15.23 -6.67 8.85
CA TYR A 122 15.59 -5.73 9.91
C TYR A 122 16.44 -6.43 10.95
N SER A 123 17.44 -5.71 11.45
CA SER A 123 18.33 -6.17 12.51
C SER A 123 18.18 -5.30 13.75
N GLY A 124 18.25 -5.93 14.92
CA GLY A 124 18.04 -5.30 16.21
C GLY A 124 16.57 -5.09 16.56
N LEU A 125 16.37 -4.60 17.79
CA LEU A 125 15.08 -4.24 18.35
C LEU A 125 14.98 -2.72 18.43
N THR A 126 13.86 -2.15 18.00
CA THR A 126 13.54 -0.74 18.18
C THR A 126 12.28 -0.60 19.06
N SER A 127 11.83 0.62 19.31
CA SER A 127 10.64 0.88 20.13
C SER A 127 9.80 2.03 19.57
N GLY A 128 8.50 2.00 19.82
CA GLY A 128 7.59 3.09 19.46
C GLY A 128 7.42 3.19 17.95
N LYS A 129 7.39 4.42 17.41
CA LYS A 129 7.08 4.65 15.98
C LYS A 129 8.04 3.93 15.02
N ASP A 130 9.32 3.83 15.36
CA ASP A 130 10.29 3.10 14.53
C ASP A 130 9.95 1.61 14.45
N GLU A 131 9.57 1.03 15.58
CA GLU A 131 9.21 -0.39 15.67
C GLU A 131 7.86 -0.64 15.00
N TYR A 132 6.89 0.25 15.22
CA TYR A 132 5.59 0.18 14.55
C TYR A 132 5.73 0.26 13.03
N CYS A 133 6.71 1.03 12.51
CA CYS A 133 7.01 1.07 11.08
C CYS A 133 7.51 -0.29 10.58
N GLN A 134 8.43 -0.92 11.30
CA GLN A 134 8.92 -2.27 10.97
C GLN A 134 7.80 -3.30 11.07
N GLU A 135 6.98 -3.26 12.11
CA GLU A 135 5.79 -4.11 12.28
C GLU A 135 4.82 -3.98 11.10
N SER A 136 4.57 -2.75 10.61
CA SER A 136 3.73 -2.52 9.43
C SER A 136 4.34 -3.19 8.18
N LEU A 137 5.62 -2.94 7.90
CA LEU A 137 6.30 -3.47 6.71
C LEU A 137 6.53 -4.99 6.78
N LEU A 138 6.60 -5.56 7.98
CA LEU A 138 6.73 -7.00 8.22
C LEU A 138 5.38 -7.72 8.38
N THR A 139 4.25 -7.04 8.14
CA THR A 139 2.91 -7.64 8.23
C THR A 139 2.80 -8.85 7.31
N VAL A 140 2.26 -9.96 7.83
CA VAL A 140 1.86 -11.13 7.04
C VAL A 140 0.35 -11.13 6.88
N ALA A 141 -0.13 -11.21 5.63
CA ALA A 141 -1.57 -11.21 5.36
C ALA A 141 -1.93 -12.03 4.11
N ASN A 142 -3.21 -12.36 3.97
CA ASN A 142 -3.72 -13.16 2.85
C ASN A 142 -4.97 -12.55 2.20
N GLY A 143 -5.20 -11.24 2.33
CA GLY A 143 -6.39 -10.55 1.82
C GLY A 143 -7.65 -10.69 2.68
N TYR A 144 -7.65 -11.58 3.67
CA TYR A 144 -8.72 -11.68 4.67
C TYR A 144 -8.19 -11.39 6.08
N ILE A 145 -7.12 -12.06 6.50
CA ILE A 145 -6.44 -11.84 7.78
C ILE A 145 -5.15 -11.06 7.53
N GLY A 146 -4.88 -10.03 8.34
CA GLY A 146 -3.58 -9.39 8.43
C GLY A 146 -3.05 -9.39 9.86
N LEU A 147 -1.80 -9.84 10.04
CA LEU A 147 -1.11 -9.89 11.31
C LEU A 147 0.09 -8.95 11.24
N ARG A 148 0.11 -7.92 12.10
CA ARG A 148 1.29 -7.05 12.20
C ARG A 148 2.55 -7.87 12.48
N GLY A 149 3.68 -7.42 11.94
CA GLY A 149 4.97 -8.13 11.94
C GLY A 149 5.70 -8.19 13.28
N THR A 150 4.97 -8.27 14.40
CA THR A 150 5.52 -8.37 15.76
C THR A 150 6.14 -9.74 16.06
N LEU A 151 7.02 -9.77 17.07
CA LEU A 151 7.41 -11.02 17.72
C LEU A 151 6.23 -11.60 18.52
N PRO A 152 6.09 -12.93 18.64
CA PRO A 152 5.02 -13.56 19.45
C PRO A 152 4.99 -13.13 20.92
N GLU A 153 6.13 -12.71 21.47
CA GLU A 153 6.32 -12.31 22.87
C GLU A 153 5.90 -10.87 23.15
N MET A 154 5.67 -10.07 22.10
CA MET A 154 5.28 -8.68 22.24
C MET A 154 3.84 -8.56 22.72
N THR A 155 3.61 -7.60 23.60
CA THR A 155 2.26 -7.19 24.05
C THR A 155 2.00 -5.74 23.68
N ALA A 156 0.72 -5.42 23.43
CA ALA A 156 0.32 -4.06 23.06
C ALA A 156 0.71 -3.07 24.15
N SER A 157 1.54 -2.09 23.77
CA SER A 157 2.13 -1.10 24.66
C SER A 157 2.52 0.15 23.86
N HIS A 158 3.16 1.12 24.50
CA HIS A 158 3.78 2.24 23.78
C HIS A 158 4.91 1.78 22.83
N ASP A 159 5.58 0.68 23.16
CA ASP A 159 6.79 0.25 22.45
C ASP A 159 6.49 -0.70 21.29
N TYR A 160 5.47 -1.55 21.44
CA TYR A 160 5.06 -2.57 20.46
C TYR A 160 3.56 -2.59 20.26
N TYR A 161 3.10 -2.92 19.05
CA TYR A 161 1.68 -2.95 18.73
C TYR A 161 1.27 -4.19 17.92
N PRO A 162 1.19 -5.38 18.56
CA PRO A 162 0.59 -6.55 17.94
C PRO A 162 -0.90 -6.28 17.67
N ALA A 163 -1.31 -6.47 16.42
CA ALA A 163 -2.69 -6.34 16.01
C ALA A 163 -3.05 -7.39 14.96
N THR A 164 -4.33 -7.75 14.96
CA THR A 164 -4.95 -8.63 13.97
C THR A 164 -6.07 -7.86 13.29
N TYR A 165 -5.99 -7.72 11.98
CA TYR A 165 -7.00 -7.06 11.17
C TYR A 165 -7.72 -8.06 10.27
N ILE A 166 -9.02 -7.88 10.09
CA ILE A 166 -9.85 -8.77 9.28
C ILE A 166 -10.61 -7.93 8.25
N ALA A 167 -10.48 -8.28 6.97
CA ALA A 167 -11.16 -7.57 5.90
C ALA A 167 -12.67 -7.50 6.16
N GLY A 168 -13.23 -6.29 6.19
CA GLY A 168 -14.65 -6.04 6.42
C GLY A 168 -15.10 -5.98 7.88
N LEU A 169 -14.19 -6.13 8.85
CA LEU A 169 -14.52 -6.03 10.28
C LEU A 169 -14.48 -4.56 10.75
N TYR A 170 -15.64 -3.92 10.74
CA TYR A 170 -15.84 -2.58 11.27
C TYR A 170 -16.82 -2.59 12.44
N ASN A 171 -16.73 -1.57 13.30
CA ASN A 171 -17.72 -1.31 14.32
C ASN A 171 -17.78 0.17 14.66
N GLN A 172 -18.99 0.71 14.75
CA GLN A 172 -19.19 2.08 15.19
C GLN A 172 -19.19 2.22 16.72
N ALA A 173 -18.50 3.24 17.23
CA ALA A 173 -18.44 3.58 18.64
C ALA A 173 -18.66 5.08 18.88
N THR A 174 -19.34 5.41 19.99
CA THR A 174 -19.50 6.78 20.46
C THR A 174 -18.42 7.11 21.48
N SER A 175 -17.82 8.29 21.36
CA SER A 175 -16.80 8.83 22.25
C SER A 175 -17.24 10.20 22.77
N GLN A 176 -16.94 10.50 24.04
CA GLN A 176 -17.07 11.85 24.59
C GLN A 176 -15.72 12.56 24.45
N VAL A 177 -15.66 13.64 23.67
CA VAL A 177 -14.45 14.46 23.50
C VAL A 177 -14.80 15.88 23.92
N ASN A 178 -14.25 16.32 25.06
CA ASN A 178 -14.68 17.54 25.75
C ASN A 178 -16.21 17.54 25.93
N ASP A 179 -16.91 18.60 25.52
CA ASP A 179 -18.37 18.73 25.63
C ASP A 179 -19.14 18.12 24.45
N HIS A 180 -18.48 17.41 23.52
CA HIS A 180 -19.10 16.86 22.31
C HIS A 180 -19.11 15.33 22.30
N GLN A 181 -20.19 14.76 21.76
CA GLN A 181 -20.22 13.35 21.38
C GLN A 181 -19.79 13.22 19.92
N VAL A 182 -18.83 12.32 19.68
CA VAL A 182 -18.34 11.99 18.34
C VAL A 182 -18.58 10.51 18.11
N VAL A 183 -19.20 10.19 16.98
CA VAL A 183 -19.46 8.83 16.54
C VAL A 183 -18.50 8.51 15.40
N ASN A 184 -17.78 7.40 15.51
CA ASN A 184 -16.86 6.95 14.46
C ASN A 184 -17.06 5.46 14.19
N GLU A 185 -17.10 5.09 12.90
CA GLU A 185 -16.83 3.71 12.50
C GLU A 185 -15.31 3.49 12.48
N ASP A 186 -14.88 2.36 13.03
CA ASP A 186 -13.47 2.00 13.14
C ASP A 186 -13.21 0.60 12.62
N PHE A 187 -12.04 0.44 12.00
CA PHE A 187 -11.49 -0.85 11.63
C PHE A 187 -10.96 -1.56 12.86
N VAL A 188 -11.62 -2.65 13.24
CA VAL A 188 -11.46 -3.25 14.56
C VAL A 188 -10.15 -4.03 14.65
N ASN A 189 -9.37 -3.79 15.71
CA ASN A 189 -8.32 -4.71 16.12
C ASN A 189 -8.98 -5.96 16.71
N ALA A 190 -8.94 -7.07 15.99
CA ALA A 190 -9.63 -8.30 16.33
C ALA A 190 -8.92 -9.07 17.47
N PRO A 191 -9.55 -10.12 18.03
CA PRO A 191 -8.88 -11.02 18.97
C PRO A 191 -7.54 -11.54 18.42
N ASN A 192 -6.53 -11.59 19.29
CA ASN A 192 -5.16 -11.98 18.93
C ASN A 192 -4.88 -13.44 19.30
N GLY A 193 -4.46 -14.25 18.33
CA GLY A 193 -3.98 -15.61 18.57
C GLY A 193 -2.48 -15.79 18.34
N GLN A 194 -1.70 -14.72 18.21
CA GLN A 194 -0.25 -14.82 17.92
C GLN A 194 0.60 -15.08 19.16
N PHE A 195 0.12 -14.73 20.36
CA PHE A 195 0.95 -14.69 21.55
C PHE A 195 1.53 -16.06 21.94
N ILE A 196 2.85 -16.12 22.07
CA ILE A 196 3.64 -17.23 22.63
C ILE A 196 4.77 -16.59 23.43
N SER A 197 5.01 -17.04 24.67
CA SER A 197 6.15 -16.62 25.48
C SER A 197 6.65 -17.78 26.36
N LEU A 198 7.88 -17.65 26.84
CA LEU A 198 8.55 -18.63 27.68
C LEU A 198 8.87 -18.02 29.04
N LYS A 199 8.90 -18.85 30.08
CA LYS A 199 9.34 -18.52 31.44
C LYS A 199 10.42 -19.50 31.85
N ILE A 200 11.46 -19.03 32.56
CA ILE A 200 12.54 -19.89 33.08
C ILE A 200 12.45 -19.97 34.61
N GLY A 201 12.13 -21.15 35.15
CA GLY A 201 11.85 -21.35 36.56
C GLY A 201 10.77 -20.39 37.08
N ASP A 202 11.10 -19.65 38.15
CA ASP A 202 10.22 -18.66 38.78
C ASP A 202 10.39 -17.23 38.24
N GLY A 203 11.12 -17.04 37.13
CA GLY A 203 11.28 -15.73 36.50
C GLY A 203 10.00 -15.20 35.84
N ASP A 204 10.09 -14.02 35.23
CA ASP A 204 9.00 -13.47 34.41
C ASP A 204 8.90 -14.17 33.05
N TYR A 205 7.74 -14.08 32.41
CA TYR A 205 7.62 -14.42 30.99
C TYR A 205 8.49 -13.48 30.16
N ILE A 206 9.23 -14.04 29.21
CA ILE A 206 10.12 -13.30 28.31
C ILE A 206 9.28 -12.27 27.56
N HIS A 207 9.71 -11.02 27.67
CA HIS A 207 9.16 -9.88 26.96
C HIS A 207 10.33 -9.00 26.50
N PRO A 208 10.29 -8.36 25.32
CA PRO A 208 11.43 -7.57 24.84
C PRO A 208 11.92 -6.48 25.81
N ASN A 209 11.05 -5.98 26.70
CA ASN A 209 11.38 -4.97 27.72
C ASN A 209 12.00 -5.53 29.02
N ASN A 210 11.98 -6.84 29.26
CA ASN A 210 12.53 -7.44 30.50
C ASN A 210 13.76 -8.33 30.28
N VAL A 211 14.25 -8.44 29.04
CA VAL A 211 15.47 -9.16 28.69
C VAL A 211 16.43 -8.28 27.89
N THR A 212 17.70 -8.61 27.90
CA THR A 212 18.69 -7.99 27.01
C THR A 212 18.65 -8.68 25.66
N THR A 213 18.35 -7.93 24.60
CA THR A 213 18.49 -8.42 23.22
C THR A 213 19.96 -8.38 22.81
N LEU A 214 20.59 -9.54 22.70
CA LEU A 214 21.98 -9.67 22.24
C LEU A 214 22.05 -9.64 20.71
N ALA A 215 21.08 -10.25 20.02
CA ALA A 215 20.91 -10.15 18.57
C ALA A 215 19.45 -10.41 18.20
N LEU A 216 18.94 -9.70 17.20
CA LEU A 216 17.63 -9.96 16.59
C LEU A 216 17.75 -9.75 15.09
N THR A 217 17.30 -10.71 14.30
CA THR A 217 17.06 -10.53 12.86
C THR A 217 15.62 -10.91 12.56
N ARG A 218 14.95 -10.11 11.73
CA ARG A 218 13.61 -10.38 11.20
C ARG A 218 13.66 -10.30 9.70
N HIS A 219 13.11 -11.31 9.02
CA HIS A 219 13.19 -11.46 7.58
C HIS A 219 11.82 -11.88 7.03
N LEU A 220 11.26 -11.05 6.14
CA LEU A 220 10.02 -11.34 5.44
C LEU A 220 10.35 -11.76 4.00
N ASP A 221 10.05 -13.00 3.65
CA ASP A 221 10.22 -13.55 2.30
C ASP A 221 8.96 -13.32 1.47
N PHE A 222 9.06 -12.46 0.46
CA PHE A 222 7.93 -12.13 -0.42
C PHE A 222 7.48 -13.32 -1.26
N LYS A 223 8.37 -14.27 -1.59
CA LYS A 223 8.03 -15.44 -2.43
C LYS A 223 7.09 -16.41 -1.73
N THR A 224 7.11 -16.41 -0.40
CA THR A 224 6.40 -17.41 0.40
C THR A 224 5.45 -16.79 1.41
N GLY A 225 5.56 -15.49 1.65
CA GLY A 225 4.83 -14.74 2.67
C GLY A 225 5.18 -15.15 4.10
N VAL A 226 6.35 -15.78 4.30
CA VAL A 226 6.81 -16.22 5.61
C VAL A 226 7.66 -15.10 6.23
N LEU A 227 7.23 -14.65 7.41
CA LEU A 227 8.05 -13.86 8.31
C LEU A 227 8.82 -14.80 9.22
N SER A 228 10.14 -14.65 9.28
CA SER A 228 11.03 -15.36 10.18
C SER A 228 11.74 -14.40 11.12
N SER A 229 12.04 -14.87 12.32
CA SER A 229 12.83 -14.14 13.33
C SER A 229 13.83 -15.08 14.00
N ASP A 230 15.02 -14.57 14.34
CA ASP A 230 16.03 -15.22 15.18
C ASP A 230 16.44 -14.22 16.27
N TRP A 231 16.12 -14.53 17.52
CA TRP A 231 16.25 -13.66 18.67
C TRP A 231 17.13 -14.33 19.73
N LEU A 232 18.34 -13.80 19.91
CA LEU A 232 19.24 -14.19 20.98
C LEU A 232 19.07 -13.23 22.14
N ILE A 233 18.64 -13.76 23.29
CA ILE A 233 18.36 -12.99 24.50
C ILE A 233 19.24 -13.43 25.66
N GLU A 234 19.39 -12.52 26.62
CA GLU A 234 19.93 -12.80 27.95
C GLU A 234 19.00 -12.24 29.02
N THR A 235 18.61 -13.09 29.97
CA THR A 235 17.82 -12.68 31.15
C THR A 235 18.67 -11.93 32.15
N THR A 236 18.04 -11.26 33.13
CA THR A 236 18.73 -10.50 34.18
C THR A 236 19.64 -11.35 35.07
N ASP A 237 19.39 -12.66 35.17
CA ASP A 237 20.24 -13.64 35.86
C ASP A 237 21.27 -14.34 34.94
N GLY A 238 21.47 -13.83 33.72
CA GLY A 238 22.52 -14.25 32.80
C GLY A 238 22.22 -15.53 32.01
N LYS A 239 20.97 -16.01 32.00
CA LYS A 239 20.58 -17.17 31.18
C LYS A 239 20.34 -16.73 29.74
N GLN A 240 20.89 -17.50 28.81
CA GLN A 240 20.80 -17.21 27.38
C GLN A 240 19.90 -18.19 26.65
N LEU A 241 19.06 -17.66 25.79
CA LEU A 241 18.12 -18.42 24.96
C LEU A 241 18.20 -17.89 23.52
N ASN A 242 18.28 -18.80 22.55
CA ASN A 242 17.98 -18.45 21.15
C ASN A 242 16.54 -18.86 20.87
N ILE A 243 15.73 -17.93 20.37
CA ILE A 243 14.36 -18.15 19.95
C ILE A 243 14.26 -17.90 18.45
N ARG A 244 13.61 -18.82 17.72
CA ARG A 244 13.27 -18.65 16.31
C ARG A 244 11.78 -18.79 16.11
N CYS A 245 11.17 -17.86 15.40
CA CYS A 245 9.77 -17.96 15.04
C CYS A 245 9.61 -17.78 13.54
N PHE A 246 8.81 -18.65 12.92
CA PHE A 246 8.31 -18.51 11.56
C PHE A 246 6.79 -18.34 11.63
N LYS A 247 6.24 -17.31 10.97
CA LYS A 247 4.80 -17.11 10.88
C LYS A 247 4.36 -16.66 9.50
N PHE A 248 3.15 -17.06 9.11
CA PHE A 248 2.51 -16.62 7.87
C PHE A 248 0.99 -16.71 8.00
N ALA A 249 0.28 -15.84 7.29
CA ALA A 249 -1.13 -16.05 6.94
C ALA A 249 -1.20 -16.93 5.70
N ASN A 250 -1.96 -18.04 5.75
CA ASN A 250 -1.98 -19.01 4.67
C ASN A 250 -2.65 -18.38 3.43
N MET A 251 -1.88 -18.16 2.37
CA MET A 251 -2.39 -17.50 1.17
C MET A 251 -3.44 -18.35 0.42
N ALA A 252 -3.37 -19.68 0.52
CA ALA A 252 -4.33 -20.58 -0.16
C ALA A 252 -5.65 -20.76 0.62
N ASN A 253 -5.63 -20.50 1.93
CA ASN A 253 -6.75 -20.68 2.84
C ASN A 253 -6.90 -19.45 3.72
N MET A 254 -7.84 -18.59 3.33
CA MET A 254 -8.02 -17.25 3.90
C MET A 254 -8.17 -17.25 5.43
N SER A 255 -8.79 -18.29 5.99
CA SER A 255 -9.12 -18.36 7.42
C SER A 255 -7.99 -18.86 8.30
N HIS A 256 -6.82 -19.22 7.76
CA HIS A 256 -5.76 -19.86 8.53
C HIS A 256 -4.48 -19.04 8.58
N TYR A 257 -3.79 -19.10 9.71
CA TYR A 257 -2.40 -18.70 9.85
C TYR A 257 -1.69 -19.65 10.81
N CYS A 258 -0.37 -19.71 10.73
CA CYS A 258 0.41 -20.67 11.51
C CYS A 258 1.69 -20.04 12.04
N LEU A 259 2.09 -20.48 13.25
CA LEU A 259 3.36 -20.15 13.87
C LEU A 259 4.14 -21.44 14.13
N HIS A 260 5.42 -21.43 13.79
CA HIS A 260 6.38 -22.47 14.12
C HIS A 260 7.49 -21.84 14.96
N TYR A 261 7.49 -22.17 16.25
CA TYR A 261 8.28 -21.51 17.28
C TYR A 261 9.28 -22.49 17.89
N GLN A 262 10.55 -22.12 17.85
CA GLN A 262 11.67 -22.93 18.28
C GLN A 262 12.50 -22.19 19.30
N PHE A 263 13.08 -22.89 20.27
CA PHE A 263 13.99 -22.27 21.23
C PHE A 263 15.07 -23.23 21.71
N ILE A 264 16.23 -22.68 22.09
CA ILE A 264 17.41 -23.43 22.53
C ILE A 264 18.00 -22.77 23.78
N PRO A 265 17.94 -23.42 24.96
CA PRO A 265 18.67 -22.98 26.15
C PRO A 265 20.18 -23.11 25.92
N LEU A 266 20.93 -22.01 25.92
CA LEU A 266 22.34 -22.04 25.49
C LEU A 266 23.31 -22.32 26.64
N ASN A 267 23.01 -21.86 27.84
CA ASN A 267 23.92 -21.93 28.98
C ASN A 267 23.31 -22.55 30.25
N PHE A 268 22.07 -23.05 30.20
CA PHE A 268 21.37 -23.61 31.36
C PHE A 268 20.54 -24.86 31.00
N SER A 269 20.26 -25.67 32.03
CA SER A 269 19.18 -26.67 32.04
C SER A 269 18.28 -26.33 33.24
N GLY A 270 16.98 -26.60 33.15
CA GLY A 270 16.05 -26.34 34.25
C GLY A 270 14.59 -26.33 33.81
N GLU A 271 13.70 -26.10 34.77
CA GLU A 271 12.27 -25.98 34.47
C GLU A 271 12.01 -24.75 33.60
N MET A 272 11.18 -24.93 32.58
CA MET A 272 10.65 -23.87 31.74
C MET A 272 9.13 -24.02 31.61
N THR A 273 8.45 -22.89 31.41
CA THR A 273 7.03 -22.86 31.08
C THR A 273 6.85 -22.20 29.72
N LEU A 274 6.17 -22.88 28.80
CA LEU A 274 5.63 -22.25 27.60
C LEU A 274 4.22 -21.76 27.88
N LEU A 275 3.88 -20.54 27.46
CA LEU A 275 2.55 -19.95 27.53
C LEU A 275 2.12 -19.47 26.15
N THR A 276 0.87 -19.76 25.79
CA THR A 276 0.23 -19.24 24.59
C THR A 276 -1.18 -18.79 24.90
N ARG A 277 -1.67 -17.78 24.17
CA ARG A 277 -2.98 -17.15 24.43
C ARG A 277 -3.85 -17.04 23.19
N LEU A 278 -5.17 -17.08 23.41
CA LEU A 278 -6.17 -16.41 22.59
C LEU A 278 -6.66 -15.20 23.38
N GLU A 279 -6.33 -14.00 22.92
CA GLU A 279 -6.57 -12.74 23.61
C GLU A 279 -7.79 -12.04 23.01
N GLY A 280 -8.90 -12.06 23.73
CA GLY A 280 -10.14 -11.37 23.38
C GLY A 280 -10.28 -9.99 24.04
N ASN A 281 -9.24 -9.46 24.67
CA ASN A 281 -9.19 -8.13 25.29
C ASN A 281 -8.38 -7.11 24.48
N THR A 282 -8.22 -7.30 23.18
CA THR A 282 -7.53 -6.32 22.31
C THR A 282 -8.40 -5.07 22.13
N CYS A 283 -7.75 -3.95 21.81
CA CYS A 283 -8.40 -2.67 21.56
C CYS A 283 -7.69 -1.89 20.46
N ASN A 284 -8.36 -0.87 19.95
CA ASN A 284 -7.83 0.06 18.95
C ASN A 284 -6.97 1.16 19.61
N ALA A 285 -5.65 1.04 19.52
CA ALA A 285 -4.68 2.01 20.04
C ALA A 285 -3.48 2.26 19.11
N GLY A 286 -3.55 1.77 17.86
CA GLY A 286 -2.44 1.82 16.90
C GLY A 286 -2.17 3.21 16.33
N VAL A 287 -3.15 4.09 16.45
CA VAL A 287 -3.05 5.50 16.05
C VAL A 287 -3.10 6.39 17.28
N GLU A 288 -2.01 7.09 17.55
CA GLU A 288 -1.83 7.91 18.76
C GLU A 288 -2.97 8.91 18.98
N ARG A 289 -3.40 9.60 17.92
CA ARG A 289 -4.50 10.59 17.96
C ARG A 289 -5.89 9.98 18.18
N TYR A 290 -6.06 8.66 18.04
CA TYR A 290 -7.34 7.98 18.28
C TYR A 290 -7.45 7.44 19.71
N ARG A 291 -6.36 7.43 20.49
CA ARG A 291 -6.33 6.82 21.82
C ARG A 291 -7.26 7.49 22.85
N SER A 292 -7.69 8.72 22.59
CA SER A 292 -8.69 9.42 23.41
C SER A 292 -10.14 9.06 23.06
N LEU A 293 -10.36 8.29 21.99
CA LEU A 293 -11.68 7.82 21.56
C LEU A 293 -11.98 6.46 22.20
N ASN A 294 -13.22 5.98 22.06
CA ASN A 294 -13.59 4.65 22.50
C ASN A 294 -12.83 3.61 21.67
N GLN A 295 -12.01 2.81 22.35
CA GLN A 295 -11.11 1.83 21.75
C GLN A 295 -11.68 0.40 21.75
N ASN A 296 -12.81 0.19 22.42
CA ASN A 296 -13.39 -1.14 22.65
C ASN A 296 -14.58 -1.34 21.71
N HIS A 297 -14.43 -2.27 20.76
CA HIS A 297 -15.40 -2.45 19.67
C HIS A 297 -16.16 -3.78 19.71
N TYR A 298 -15.80 -4.71 20.59
CA TYR A 298 -16.41 -6.03 20.69
C TYR A 298 -16.35 -6.57 22.12
N SER A 299 -17.10 -7.64 22.37
CA SER A 299 -17.04 -8.41 23.62
C SER A 299 -16.88 -9.90 23.32
N VAL A 300 -16.18 -10.60 24.21
CA VAL A 300 -16.10 -12.08 24.19
C VAL A 300 -17.46 -12.65 24.61
N LEU A 301 -17.96 -13.60 23.84
CA LEU A 301 -19.20 -14.35 24.11
C LEU A 301 -18.91 -15.64 24.87
N GLU A 302 -17.89 -16.37 24.42
CA GLU A 302 -17.53 -17.69 24.93
C GLU A 302 -16.04 -17.95 24.66
N GLY A 303 -15.38 -18.66 25.55
CA GLY A 303 -14.03 -19.16 25.34
C GLY A 303 -13.83 -20.47 26.07
N GLY A 304 -12.94 -21.29 25.54
CA GLY A 304 -12.67 -22.59 26.13
C GLY A 304 -11.41 -23.22 25.55
N ALA A 305 -10.82 -24.13 26.32
CA ALA A 305 -9.72 -24.95 25.86
C ALA A 305 -9.79 -26.34 26.47
N LYS A 306 -9.35 -27.31 25.69
CA LYS A 306 -9.20 -28.70 26.11
C LYS A 306 -7.98 -29.27 25.44
N GLN A 307 -6.98 -29.63 26.25
CA GLN A 307 -5.71 -30.18 25.77
C GLN A 307 -5.11 -29.24 24.71
N GLN A 308 -4.83 -29.74 23.51
CA GLN A 308 -4.21 -28.97 22.45
C GLN A 308 -5.12 -27.94 21.78
N ASN A 309 -6.45 -28.06 21.93
CA ASN A 309 -7.39 -27.21 21.20
C ASN A 309 -7.93 -26.10 22.10
N ALA A 310 -8.01 -24.88 21.58
CA ALA A 310 -8.60 -23.72 22.21
C ALA A 310 -9.49 -22.95 21.23
N TYR A 311 -10.49 -22.25 21.74
CA TYR A 311 -11.36 -21.39 20.95
C TYR A 311 -11.82 -20.16 21.73
N LEU A 312 -12.17 -19.11 20.99
CA LEU A 312 -12.76 -17.88 21.49
C LEU A 312 -13.78 -17.37 20.47
N LEU A 313 -14.99 -17.11 20.94
CA LEU A 313 -16.07 -16.48 20.18
C LEU A 313 -16.29 -15.06 20.72
N ALA A 314 -16.35 -14.09 19.84
CA ALA A 314 -16.59 -12.69 20.17
C ALA A 314 -17.64 -12.08 19.22
N GLN A 315 -18.15 -10.91 19.56
CA GLN A 315 -19.06 -10.15 18.70
C GLN A 315 -18.87 -8.65 18.86
N THR A 316 -18.86 -7.92 17.74
CA THR A 316 -18.79 -6.46 17.75
C THR A 316 -20.06 -5.83 18.35
N HIS A 317 -19.91 -4.67 18.98
CA HIS A 317 -20.99 -4.08 19.78
C HIS A 317 -22.16 -3.57 18.94
N GLN A 318 -21.89 -2.78 17.91
CA GLN A 318 -22.90 -2.11 17.07
C GLN A 318 -23.17 -2.91 15.79
N SER A 319 -22.12 -3.33 15.07
CA SER A 319 -22.28 -4.03 13.78
C SER A 319 -22.70 -5.50 13.94
N LYS A 320 -22.63 -6.05 15.16
CA LYS A 320 -23.01 -7.43 15.52
C LYS A 320 -22.30 -8.53 14.71
N ILE A 321 -21.15 -8.20 14.13
CA ILE A 321 -20.30 -9.16 13.41
C ILE A 321 -19.73 -10.13 14.44
N GLY A 322 -20.06 -11.41 14.29
CA GLY A 322 -19.47 -12.49 15.07
C GLY A 322 -18.04 -12.77 14.61
N ILE A 323 -17.16 -13.07 15.56
CA ILE A 323 -15.75 -13.39 15.32
C ILE A 323 -15.46 -14.73 15.99
N GLY A 324 -15.02 -15.70 15.20
CA GLY A 324 -14.60 -17.00 15.70
C GLY A 324 -13.09 -17.13 15.58
N LEU A 325 -12.42 -17.55 16.65
CA LEU A 325 -11.00 -17.83 16.69
C LEU A 325 -10.78 -19.22 17.30
N ALA A 326 -9.99 -20.07 16.66
CA ALA A 326 -9.63 -21.38 17.17
C ALA A 326 -8.14 -21.64 16.97
N SER A 327 -7.49 -22.34 17.91
CA SER A 327 -6.11 -22.77 17.75
C SER A 327 -5.89 -24.21 18.16
N SER A 328 -4.86 -24.83 17.58
CA SER A 328 -4.36 -26.15 17.95
C SER A 328 -2.84 -26.12 18.13
N LEU A 329 -2.36 -26.84 19.14
CA LEU A 329 -0.94 -26.93 19.51
C LEU A 329 -0.37 -28.32 19.29
N CYS A 330 0.86 -28.41 18.78
CA CYS A 330 1.66 -29.63 18.86
C CYS A 330 3.13 -29.28 19.06
N GLY A 331 3.92 -30.22 19.58
CA GLY A 331 5.34 -30.00 19.82
C GLY A 331 6.07 -31.30 20.13
N ASP A 332 7.41 -31.23 20.21
CA ASP A 332 8.29 -32.39 20.36
C ASP A 332 8.65 -32.76 21.80
N PHE A 333 8.17 -31.98 22.79
CA PHE A 333 8.56 -32.11 24.20
C PHE A 333 7.40 -32.24 25.20
N PHE A 334 6.16 -32.31 24.70
CA PHE A 334 4.97 -32.48 25.51
C PHE A 334 3.93 -33.32 24.79
N SER A 335 3.02 -33.90 25.57
CA SER A 335 1.81 -34.56 25.10
C SER A 335 0.58 -33.68 25.34
N PRO A 336 -0.55 -33.92 24.65
CA PRO A 336 -1.78 -33.16 24.91
C PRO A 336 -2.26 -33.17 26.37
N GLN A 337 -1.88 -34.18 27.15
CA GLN A 337 -2.23 -34.30 28.57
C GLN A 337 -1.43 -33.35 29.46
N ASP A 338 -0.27 -32.87 29.00
CA ASP A 338 0.61 -31.96 29.75
C ASP A 338 0.17 -30.49 29.66
N ILE A 339 -0.81 -30.19 28.79
CA ILE A 339 -1.29 -28.83 28.54
C ILE A 339 -2.29 -28.43 29.63
N ILE A 340 -1.92 -27.42 30.40
CA ILE A 340 -2.77 -26.80 31.41
C ILE A 340 -3.53 -25.66 30.75
N CYS A 341 -4.85 -25.82 30.69
CA CYS A 341 -5.77 -24.85 30.10
C CYS A 341 -6.40 -23.99 31.20
N HIS A 342 -6.43 -22.68 30.99
CA HIS A 342 -7.15 -21.74 31.84
C HIS A 342 -7.93 -20.76 30.97
N PHE A 343 -9.16 -20.44 31.35
CA PHE A 343 -9.95 -19.40 30.71
C PHE A 343 -10.37 -18.39 31.77
N SER A 344 -10.03 -17.13 31.54
CA SER A 344 -10.44 -16.00 32.38
C SER A 344 -11.10 -14.94 31.52
N ASP A 345 -12.41 -14.72 31.72
CA ASP A 345 -13.29 -13.72 31.09
C ASP A 345 -13.16 -13.57 29.56
N SER A 346 -12.03 -13.04 29.09
CA SER A 346 -11.74 -12.72 27.70
C SER A 346 -10.45 -13.35 27.16
N VAL A 347 -9.70 -14.13 27.95
CA VAL A 347 -8.41 -14.71 27.55
C VAL A 347 -8.40 -16.21 27.81
N VAL A 348 -8.04 -16.98 26.79
CA VAL A 348 -7.80 -18.42 26.90
C VAL A 348 -6.29 -18.64 26.92
N GLU A 349 -5.79 -19.25 27.98
CA GLU A 349 -4.37 -19.58 28.18
C GLU A 349 -4.17 -21.09 28.09
N GLN A 350 -3.11 -21.50 27.38
CA GLN A 350 -2.59 -22.86 27.41
C GLN A 350 -1.12 -22.78 27.84
N SER A 351 -0.76 -23.53 28.88
CA SER A 351 0.60 -23.56 29.41
C SER A 351 1.15 -24.97 29.53
N ILE A 352 2.46 -25.12 29.32
CA ILE A 352 3.17 -26.39 29.34
C ILE A 352 4.42 -26.22 30.20
N ILE A 353 4.55 -27.03 31.25
CA ILE A 353 5.71 -27.03 32.15
C ILE A 353 6.57 -28.26 31.84
N PHE A 354 7.86 -28.06 31.63
CA PHE A 354 8.79 -29.13 31.27
C PHE A 354 10.22 -28.80 31.74
N ASN A 355 11.08 -29.83 31.78
CA ASN A 355 12.49 -29.66 32.14
C ASN A 355 13.36 -29.55 30.89
N ALA A 356 13.79 -28.33 30.58
CA ALA A 356 14.63 -28.03 29.44
C ALA A 356 16.09 -28.42 29.67
N GLN A 357 16.76 -28.88 28.62
CA GLN A 357 18.17 -29.26 28.63
C GLN A 357 19.01 -28.27 27.83
N LYS A 358 20.17 -27.93 28.37
CA LYS A 358 21.18 -27.11 27.68
C LYS A 358 21.47 -27.66 26.28
N ASN A 359 21.53 -26.77 25.31
CA ASN A 359 21.80 -27.01 23.89
C ASN A 359 20.83 -27.98 23.20
N THR A 360 19.65 -28.24 23.79
CA THR A 360 18.60 -29.04 23.18
C THR A 360 17.57 -28.12 22.53
N PRO A 361 17.28 -28.27 21.22
CA PRO A 361 16.22 -27.52 20.57
C PRO A 361 14.84 -28.08 20.93
N TYR A 362 13.89 -27.19 21.14
CA TYR A 362 12.49 -27.48 21.39
C TYR A 362 11.63 -26.79 20.34
N THR A 363 10.59 -27.47 19.85
CA THR A 363 9.71 -26.95 18.81
C THR A 363 8.24 -27.04 19.22
N VAL A 364 7.49 -25.97 18.98
CA VAL A 364 6.02 -25.93 19.06
C VAL A 364 5.43 -25.34 17.78
N GLU A 365 4.36 -25.95 17.29
CA GLU A 365 3.52 -25.41 16.24
C GLU A 365 2.21 -24.90 16.86
N LYS A 366 1.78 -23.71 16.44
CA LYS A 366 0.47 -23.16 16.74
C LYS A 366 -0.25 -22.87 15.43
N SER A 367 -1.21 -23.72 15.10
CA SER A 367 -2.13 -23.51 13.99
C SER A 367 -3.32 -22.71 14.49
N VAL A 368 -3.73 -21.67 13.77
CA VAL A 368 -4.85 -20.81 14.15
C VAL A 368 -5.79 -20.63 12.96
N ALA A 369 -7.10 -20.72 13.23
CA ALA A 369 -8.14 -20.38 12.30
C ALA A 369 -8.97 -19.19 12.82
N LEU A 370 -9.44 -18.36 11.90
CA LEU A 370 -10.28 -17.19 12.18
C LEU A 370 -11.44 -17.11 11.18
N THR A 371 -12.66 -16.88 11.68
CA THR A 371 -13.88 -16.65 10.89
C THR A 371 -14.61 -15.39 11.34
N THR A 372 -15.41 -14.81 10.45
CA THR A 372 -16.37 -13.75 10.77
C THR A 372 -17.74 -14.12 10.27
N SER A 373 -18.80 -13.63 10.91
CA SER A 373 -20.18 -13.88 10.46
C SER A 373 -20.51 -13.21 9.12
N THR A 374 -19.69 -12.28 8.62
CA THR A 374 -19.84 -11.68 7.29
C THR A 374 -19.25 -12.56 6.19
N ALA A 375 -18.14 -13.24 6.46
CA ALA A 375 -17.54 -14.21 5.53
C ALA A 375 -18.17 -15.62 5.64
N TYR A 376 -18.69 -15.97 6.82
CA TYR A 376 -19.24 -17.29 7.18
C TYR A 376 -20.60 -17.15 7.90
N PRO A 377 -21.65 -16.65 7.22
CA PRO A 377 -22.92 -16.29 7.86
C PRO A 377 -23.60 -17.45 8.59
N ASP A 378 -23.55 -18.65 8.03
CA ASP A 378 -24.28 -19.80 8.55
C ASP A 378 -23.50 -20.61 9.59
N ASN A 379 -22.18 -20.42 9.71
CA ASN A 379 -21.32 -21.36 10.44
C ASN A 379 -20.03 -20.76 11.02
N TRP A 380 -19.93 -19.44 11.19
CA TRP A 380 -18.72 -18.82 11.77
C TRP A 380 -18.36 -19.41 13.16
N GLN A 381 -19.34 -19.85 13.95
CA GLN A 381 -19.13 -20.49 15.27
C GLN A 381 -18.67 -21.94 15.18
N ASP A 382 -18.86 -22.63 14.05
CA ASP A 382 -18.44 -24.03 13.89
C ASP A 382 -16.92 -24.18 13.86
N ILE A 383 -16.18 -23.06 13.78
CA ILE A 383 -14.71 -23.03 13.93
C ILE A 383 -14.21 -23.73 15.20
N THR A 384 -15.03 -23.74 16.25
CA THR A 384 -14.77 -24.44 17.53
C THR A 384 -14.59 -25.96 17.38
N LYS A 385 -15.04 -26.52 16.25
CA LYS A 385 -15.01 -27.95 15.92
C LYS A 385 -14.01 -28.29 14.83
N TRP A 386 -13.30 -27.30 14.27
CA TRP A 386 -12.40 -27.53 13.13
C TRP A 386 -11.14 -28.28 13.57
N GLU A 387 -10.74 -29.26 12.76
CA GLU A 387 -9.41 -29.84 12.85
C GLU A 387 -8.45 -28.97 12.04
N LEU A 388 -7.43 -28.43 12.71
CA LEU A 388 -6.51 -27.49 12.06
C LEU A 388 -5.32 -28.25 11.43
N PRO A 389 -4.93 -27.91 10.19
CA PRO A 389 -3.83 -28.56 9.50
C PRO A 389 -2.48 -28.24 10.15
N THR A 390 -1.51 -29.12 9.94
CA THR A 390 -0.12 -28.98 10.43
C THR A 390 0.63 -27.83 9.76
N TRP A 391 1.74 -27.38 10.35
CA TRP A 391 2.65 -26.42 9.74
C TRP A 391 3.09 -26.84 8.33
N GLN A 392 3.52 -28.09 8.16
CA GLN A 392 4.05 -28.58 6.88
C GLN A 392 3.03 -28.48 5.75
N THR A 393 1.77 -28.85 6.02
CA THR A 393 0.68 -28.74 5.06
C THR A 393 0.44 -27.29 4.66
N GLN A 394 0.26 -26.41 5.63
CA GLN A 394 -0.04 -25.00 5.38
C GLN A 394 1.13 -24.27 4.70
N LEU A 395 2.37 -24.63 5.04
CA LEU A 395 3.56 -24.05 4.41
C LEU A 395 3.66 -24.45 2.93
N ALA A 396 3.32 -25.68 2.58
CA ALA A 396 3.29 -26.12 1.18
C ALA A 396 2.19 -25.37 0.39
N GLU A 397 1.00 -25.24 1.00
CA GLU A 397 -0.13 -24.52 0.41
C GLU A 397 0.20 -23.04 0.15
N THR A 398 0.71 -22.32 1.16
CA THR A 398 1.01 -20.89 1.02
C THR A 398 2.11 -20.64 0.00
N LYS A 399 3.16 -21.48 -0.03
CA LYS A 399 4.25 -21.38 -1.03
C LYS A 399 3.72 -21.56 -2.45
N GLN A 400 2.84 -22.53 -2.65
CA GLN A 400 2.26 -22.76 -3.97
C GLN A 400 1.35 -21.60 -4.40
N ALA A 401 0.53 -21.07 -3.49
CA ALA A 401 -0.33 -19.94 -3.78
C ALA A 401 0.47 -18.68 -4.13
N TRP A 402 1.51 -18.34 -3.34
CA TRP A 402 2.40 -17.22 -3.65
C TRP A 402 3.14 -17.39 -4.98
N GLN A 403 3.61 -18.60 -5.30
CA GLN A 403 4.22 -18.88 -6.60
C GLN A 403 3.25 -18.55 -7.75
N THR A 404 1.99 -18.98 -7.65
CA THR A 404 0.96 -18.66 -8.65
C THR A 404 0.71 -17.15 -8.77
N LEU A 405 0.68 -16.41 -7.65
CA LEU A 405 0.53 -14.96 -7.70
C LEU A 405 1.73 -14.28 -8.37
N TRP A 406 2.96 -14.68 -8.03
CA TRP A 406 4.17 -14.11 -8.62
C TRP A 406 4.35 -14.46 -10.10
N ASP A 407 3.92 -15.65 -10.51
CA ASP A 407 3.92 -16.03 -11.93
C ASP A 407 3.05 -15.10 -12.78
N GLU A 408 1.99 -14.50 -12.21
CA GLU A 408 1.09 -13.59 -12.92
C GLU A 408 1.41 -12.09 -12.72
N ALA A 409 2.02 -11.72 -11.58
CA ALA A 409 2.14 -10.31 -11.17
C ALA A 409 3.58 -9.80 -10.92
N ASP A 410 4.64 -10.62 -11.07
CA ASP A 410 6.01 -10.09 -10.93
C ASP A 410 6.32 -9.05 -12.03
N ILE A 411 6.85 -7.90 -11.58
CA ILE A 411 7.35 -6.83 -12.44
C ILE A 411 8.86 -6.82 -12.26
N ALA A 412 9.56 -7.43 -13.21
CA ALA A 412 10.99 -7.66 -13.12
C ALA A 412 11.78 -6.51 -13.75
N VAL A 413 12.56 -5.81 -12.95
CA VAL A 413 13.49 -4.73 -13.36
C VAL A 413 14.92 -5.24 -13.24
N SER A 414 15.75 -4.93 -14.23
CA SER A 414 17.19 -5.22 -14.23
C SER A 414 18.01 -3.94 -14.24
N GLY A 415 19.19 -3.96 -13.61
CA GLY A 415 20.10 -2.81 -13.51
C GLY A 415 19.93 -1.96 -12.25
N ASP A 416 18.80 -2.09 -11.55
CA ASP A 416 18.45 -1.31 -10.35
C ASP A 416 17.87 -2.23 -9.26
N LEU A 417 18.69 -2.55 -8.25
CA LEU A 417 18.38 -3.53 -7.20
C LEU A 417 17.24 -3.05 -6.30
N MET A 418 17.29 -1.81 -5.86
CA MET A 418 16.32 -1.23 -4.94
C MET A 418 14.97 -1.02 -5.62
N THR A 419 14.95 -0.57 -6.87
CA THR A 419 13.69 -0.52 -7.63
C THR A 419 13.05 -1.91 -7.69
N GLN A 420 13.81 -2.94 -8.03
CA GLN A 420 13.28 -4.31 -8.08
C GLN A 420 12.76 -4.78 -6.71
N LYS A 421 13.51 -4.52 -5.61
CA LYS A 421 13.10 -4.85 -4.24
C LYS A 421 11.78 -4.18 -3.87
N LEU A 422 11.67 -2.87 -4.11
CA LEU A 422 10.52 -2.07 -3.70
C LEU A 422 9.28 -2.34 -4.54
N LEU A 423 9.42 -2.62 -5.85
CA LEU A 423 8.30 -3.08 -6.66
C LEU A 423 7.73 -4.41 -6.14
N ARG A 424 8.59 -5.36 -5.75
CA ARG A 424 8.12 -6.62 -5.13
C ARG A 424 7.53 -6.41 -3.74
N LEU A 425 8.06 -5.49 -2.94
CA LEU A 425 7.46 -5.10 -1.68
C LEU A 425 6.02 -4.56 -1.89
N HIS A 426 5.83 -3.68 -2.87
CA HIS A 426 4.53 -3.09 -3.17
C HIS A 426 3.54 -4.13 -3.71
N SER A 427 3.97 -5.00 -4.64
CA SER A 427 3.14 -6.11 -5.13
C SER A 427 2.79 -7.08 -3.99
N TYR A 428 3.74 -7.42 -3.12
CA TYR A 428 3.51 -8.25 -1.94
C TYR A 428 2.41 -7.67 -1.05
N HIS A 429 2.51 -6.38 -0.70
CA HIS A 429 1.54 -5.73 0.19
C HIS A 429 0.16 -5.52 -0.42
N LEU A 430 0.06 -5.30 -1.73
CA LEU A 430 -1.24 -5.27 -2.41
C LEU A 430 -1.90 -6.65 -2.37
N LEU A 431 -1.19 -7.70 -2.77
CA LEU A 431 -1.70 -9.08 -2.73
C LEU A 431 -2.05 -9.52 -1.31
N SER A 432 -1.29 -9.05 -0.32
CA SER A 432 -1.54 -9.25 1.11
C SER A 432 -2.80 -8.51 1.59
N SER A 433 -3.13 -7.36 1.01
CA SER A 433 -4.31 -6.55 1.36
C SER A 433 -5.59 -7.00 0.66
N ALA A 434 -5.49 -7.48 -0.58
CA ALA A 434 -6.58 -8.10 -1.32
C ALA A 434 -6.02 -9.20 -2.23
N SER A 435 -6.20 -10.45 -1.80
CA SER A 435 -5.67 -11.63 -2.47
C SER A 435 -6.71 -12.24 -3.40
N PRO A 436 -6.34 -12.64 -4.63
CA PRO A 436 -7.19 -13.46 -5.48
C PRO A 436 -7.68 -14.75 -4.82
N PHE A 437 -6.87 -15.39 -3.97
CA PHE A 437 -7.24 -16.64 -3.30
C PHE A 437 -8.30 -16.46 -2.21
N SER A 438 -8.39 -15.27 -1.62
CA SER A 438 -9.38 -14.95 -0.58
C SER A 438 -10.60 -14.32 -1.19
N ASN A 439 -10.39 -13.27 -1.99
CA ASN A 439 -11.44 -12.50 -2.61
C ASN A 439 -12.23 -13.41 -3.56
N GLU A 440 -11.64 -13.80 -4.70
CA GLU A 440 -12.38 -14.42 -5.80
C GLU A 440 -13.06 -15.72 -5.37
N LYS A 441 -12.30 -16.59 -4.69
CA LYS A 441 -12.74 -17.91 -4.26
C LYS A 441 -13.89 -17.88 -3.25
N ASN A 442 -13.92 -16.88 -2.35
CA ASN A 442 -14.87 -16.84 -1.24
C ASN A 442 -15.91 -15.72 -1.35
N LYS A 443 -15.87 -14.92 -2.43
CA LYS A 443 -16.82 -13.82 -2.71
C LYS A 443 -16.99 -12.83 -1.55
N LEU A 444 -15.92 -12.59 -0.79
CA LEU A 444 -15.84 -11.59 0.28
C LEU A 444 -16.48 -10.27 -0.11
N ASP A 445 -17.19 -9.65 0.84
CA ASP A 445 -17.86 -8.37 0.66
C ASP A 445 -17.02 -7.19 1.16
N VAL A 446 -15.91 -6.94 0.46
CA VAL A 446 -14.87 -5.98 0.86
C VAL A 446 -14.27 -5.27 -0.34
N SER A 447 -13.66 -4.11 -0.10
CA SER A 447 -12.68 -3.50 -1.01
C SER A 447 -11.38 -3.16 -0.25
N VAL A 448 -10.43 -2.51 -0.93
CA VAL A 448 -9.10 -2.23 -0.40
C VAL A 448 -9.11 -0.96 0.44
N THR A 449 -8.73 -1.07 1.70
CA THR A 449 -8.60 0.07 2.62
C THR A 449 -7.39 0.93 2.24
N ALA A 450 -7.40 2.22 2.62
CA ALA A 450 -6.27 3.14 2.34
C ALA A 450 -4.95 2.75 3.06
N ARG A 451 -5.02 1.79 4.01
CA ARG A 451 -3.89 1.29 4.80
C ARG A 451 -3.69 -0.23 4.74
N GLY A 452 -4.39 -0.90 3.83
CA GLY A 452 -4.43 -2.35 3.73
C GLY A 452 -4.87 -3.01 5.04
N LEU A 453 -4.40 -4.23 5.27
CA LEU A 453 -4.58 -4.96 6.55
C LEU A 453 -3.41 -4.74 7.52
N HIS A 454 -2.85 -3.51 7.54
CA HIS A 454 -1.55 -3.24 8.18
C HIS A 454 -1.66 -2.27 9.36
N GLY A 455 -2.78 -1.57 9.54
CA GLY A 455 -2.94 -0.59 10.61
C GLY A 455 -4.28 0.12 10.63
N GLU A 456 -4.45 1.01 11.61
CA GLU A 456 -5.71 1.69 11.95
C GLU A 456 -5.86 3.08 11.33
N ALA A 457 -4.82 3.62 10.68
CA ALA A 457 -4.93 4.94 10.04
C ALA A 457 -6.07 4.97 9.02
N TYR A 458 -6.71 6.14 8.90
CA TYR A 458 -7.96 6.33 8.17
C TYR A 458 -9.10 5.38 8.57
N ARG A 459 -9.02 4.78 9.77
CA ARG A 459 -10.05 3.89 10.33
C ARG A 459 -10.37 2.71 9.42
N GLY A 460 -9.40 2.30 8.60
CA GLY A 460 -9.57 1.29 7.56
C GLY A 460 -10.59 1.63 6.47
N HIS A 461 -11.06 2.88 6.34
CA HIS A 461 -12.04 3.22 5.31
C HIS A 461 -11.47 3.09 3.89
N ILE A 462 -12.40 2.91 2.95
CA ILE A 462 -12.17 2.78 1.51
C ILE A 462 -12.48 4.12 0.85
N PHE A 463 -11.48 4.65 0.16
CA PHE A 463 -11.49 5.98 -0.48
C PHE A 463 -11.47 5.84 -2.00
N TRP A 464 -11.40 6.98 -2.69
CA TRP A 464 -11.12 7.04 -4.12
C TRP A 464 -9.74 6.48 -4.52
N ASP A 465 -8.84 6.20 -3.57
CA ASP A 465 -7.53 5.54 -3.78
C ASP A 465 -7.65 4.27 -4.64
N GLU A 466 -8.82 3.64 -4.63
CA GLU A 466 -9.25 2.62 -5.57
C GLU A 466 -8.85 2.92 -7.03
N ILE A 467 -8.92 4.18 -7.49
CA ILE A 467 -8.52 4.56 -8.86
C ILE A 467 -7.07 4.24 -9.19
N PHE A 468 -6.18 4.22 -8.18
CA PHE A 468 -4.79 3.78 -8.32
C PHE A 468 -4.64 2.28 -8.08
N ILE A 469 -5.53 1.65 -7.33
CA ILE A 469 -5.45 0.23 -6.96
C ILE A 469 -6.01 -0.67 -8.07
N PHE A 470 -7.14 -0.30 -8.68
CA PHE A 470 -7.83 -1.09 -9.68
C PHE A 470 -6.98 -1.45 -10.90
N PRO A 471 -6.15 -0.56 -11.49
CA PRO A 471 -5.38 -0.92 -12.68
C PRO A 471 -4.48 -2.14 -12.46
N PHE A 472 -3.86 -2.29 -11.27
CA PHE A 472 -3.07 -3.48 -10.93
C PHE A 472 -3.92 -4.76 -10.99
N TYR A 473 -5.07 -4.78 -10.29
CA TYR A 473 -5.95 -5.95 -10.31
C TYR A 473 -6.58 -6.19 -11.68
N ILE A 474 -6.93 -5.15 -12.44
CA ILE A 474 -7.46 -5.30 -13.80
C ILE A 474 -6.43 -5.98 -14.71
N MET A 475 -5.16 -5.58 -14.63
CA MET A 475 -4.09 -6.13 -15.44
C MET A 475 -3.71 -7.56 -15.05
N HIS A 476 -3.72 -7.90 -13.75
CA HIS A 476 -3.18 -9.19 -13.29
C HIS A 476 -4.27 -10.18 -12.85
N PHE A 477 -5.34 -9.72 -12.20
CA PHE A 477 -6.37 -10.53 -11.54
C PHE A 477 -7.79 -9.95 -11.74
N PRO A 478 -8.32 -9.94 -12.99
CA PRO A 478 -9.56 -9.24 -13.31
C PRO A 478 -10.77 -9.74 -12.51
N ASP A 479 -10.84 -11.01 -12.13
CA ASP A 479 -11.92 -11.54 -11.29
C ASP A 479 -11.89 -10.96 -9.86
N THR A 480 -10.70 -10.69 -9.33
CA THR A 480 -10.53 -9.95 -8.07
C THR A 480 -11.01 -8.51 -8.23
N ALA A 481 -10.63 -7.82 -9.32
CA ALA A 481 -11.14 -6.48 -9.62
C ALA A 481 -12.68 -6.45 -9.70
N ARG A 482 -13.28 -7.43 -10.40
CA ARG A 482 -14.75 -7.56 -10.51
C ARG A 482 -15.41 -7.58 -9.13
N GLN A 483 -14.88 -8.36 -8.21
CA GLN A 483 -15.43 -8.46 -6.86
C GLN A 483 -15.21 -7.20 -6.03
N LEU A 484 -14.04 -6.57 -6.11
CA LEU A 484 -13.78 -5.30 -5.43
C LEU A 484 -14.79 -4.24 -5.90
N LEU A 485 -15.19 -4.22 -7.19
CA LEU A 485 -16.27 -3.36 -7.67
C LEU A 485 -17.64 -3.71 -7.10
N LEU A 486 -17.92 -4.99 -6.85
CA LEU A 486 -19.20 -5.42 -6.26
C LEU A 486 -19.39 -4.90 -4.84
N TYR A 487 -18.32 -4.58 -4.11
CA TYR A 487 -18.43 -3.84 -2.84
C TYR A 487 -19.21 -2.54 -3.05
N ARG A 488 -18.84 -1.71 -4.04
CA ARG A 488 -19.54 -0.45 -4.37
C ARG A 488 -20.97 -0.71 -4.83
N TYR A 489 -21.20 -1.72 -5.68
CA TYR A 489 -22.55 -2.08 -6.12
C TYR A 489 -23.48 -2.43 -4.95
N ARG A 490 -23.01 -3.22 -3.98
CA ARG A 490 -23.81 -3.62 -2.81
C ARG A 490 -24.15 -2.45 -1.87
N ARG A 491 -23.47 -1.31 -2.00
CA ARG A 491 -23.75 -0.05 -1.27
C ARG A 491 -24.49 0.98 -2.12
N LEU A 492 -24.91 0.63 -3.34
CA LEU A 492 -25.58 1.55 -4.27
C LEU A 492 -26.86 2.15 -3.66
N GLU A 493 -27.66 1.35 -2.96
CA GLU A 493 -28.89 1.86 -2.31
C GLU A 493 -28.57 2.87 -1.21
N THR A 494 -27.54 2.65 -0.40
CA THR A 494 -27.09 3.62 0.60
C THR A 494 -26.66 4.93 -0.05
N ALA A 495 -25.94 4.86 -1.16
CA ALA A 495 -25.54 6.04 -1.94
C ALA A 495 -26.74 6.77 -2.59
N ARG A 496 -27.79 6.05 -3.00
CA ARG A 496 -29.06 6.63 -3.48
C ARG A 496 -29.79 7.38 -2.37
N LEU A 497 -29.85 6.81 -1.17
CA LEU A 497 -30.43 7.47 0.00
C LEU A 497 -29.66 8.75 0.35
N ALA A 498 -28.34 8.72 0.26
CA ALA A 498 -27.49 9.91 0.47
C ALA A 498 -27.77 11.00 -0.59
N ALA A 499 -27.84 10.65 -1.88
CA ALA A 499 -28.19 11.58 -2.95
C ALA A 499 -29.56 12.23 -2.72
N LYS A 500 -30.57 11.41 -2.40
CA LYS A 500 -31.93 11.86 -2.11
C LYS A 500 -31.97 12.80 -0.90
N ALA A 501 -31.24 12.49 0.17
CA ALA A 501 -31.13 13.35 1.35
C ALA A 501 -30.49 14.71 1.01
N ALA A 502 -29.55 14.74 0.05
CA ALA A 502 -28.96 15.96 -0.48
C ALA A 502 -29.83 16.67 -1.53
N GLY A 503 -31.02 16.15 -1.87
CA GLY A 503 -31.94 16.74 -2.85
C GLY A 503 -31.66 16.38 -4.31
N PHE A 504 -30.83 15.36 -4.56
CA PHE A 504 -30.45 14.91 -5.91
C PHE A 504 -31.01 13.52 -6.24
N GLN A 505 -31.04 13.19 -7.52
CA GLN A 505 -31.28 11.84 -8.02
C GLN A 505 -29.96 11.07 -8.15
N GLY A 506 -30.04 9.77 -8.48
CA GLY A 506 -28.85 8.95 -8.70
C GLY A 506 -28.17 8.54 -7.40
N SER A 507 -26.85 8.36 -7.45
CA SER A 507 -26.05 7.90 -6.29
C SER A 507 -24.94 8.87 -5.92
N MET A 508 -24.86 9.20 -4.62
CA MET A 508 -23.82 10.00 -4.01
C MET A 508 -23.02 9.08 -3.08
N PHE A 509 -21.96 8.46 -3.60
CA PHE A 509 -21.08 7.61 -2.81
C PHE A 509 -20.32 8.45 -1.77
N PRO A 510 -20.08 7.89 -0.57
CA PRO A 510 -19.37 8.61 0.48
C PRO A 510 -17.88 8.78 0.16
N TRP A 511 -17.28 9.84 0.68
CA TRP A 511 -15.84 10.04 0.63
C TRP A 511 -15.10 8.96 1.43
N GLN A 512 -15.60 8.66 2.64
CA GLN A 512 -15.12 7.57 3.47
C GLN A 512 -16.18 6.48 3.57
N SER A 513 -15.89 5.32 2.97
CA SER A 513 -16.79 4.17 2.95
C SER A 513 -16.25 3.04 3.83
N GLY A 514 -17.09 2.48 4.69
CA GLY A 514 -16.75 1.31 5.52
C GLY A 514 -17.76 0.18 5.36
N HIS A 515 -18.45 -0.22 6.43
CA HIS A 515 -19.28 -1.43 6.41
C HIS A 515 -20.53 -1.31 5.53
N ASP A 516 -21.38 -0.32 5.80
CA ASP A 516 -22.73 -0.20 5.23
C ASP A 516 -22.85 0.80 4.06
N GLY A 517 -21.76 1.52 3.77
CA GLY A 517 -21.70 2.53 2.71
C GLY A 517 -22.26 3.90 3.09
N THR A 518 -22.59 4.14 4.36
CA THR A 518 -22.91 5.48 4.84
C THR A 518 -21.64 6.34 4.94
N GLU A 519 -21.78 7.66 4.85
CA GLU A 519 -20.66 8.60 4.94
C GLU A 519 -20.02 8.56 6.33
N GLN A 520 -18.75 8.13 6.40
CA GLN A 520 -17.98 8.07 7.64
C GLN A 520 -17.03 9.25 7.83
N THR A 521 -17.02 10.21 6.90
CA THR A 521 -16.26 11.45 7.08
C THR A 521 -16.81 12.23 8.27
N GLN A 522 -15.92 12.66 9.15
CA GLN A 522 -16.31 13.47 10.31
C GLN A 522 -16.91 14.80 9.84
N VAL A 523 -17.88 15.33 10.59
CA VAL A 523 -18.47 16.66 10.31
C VAL A 523 -17.62 17.78 10.93
N LEU A 524 -16.89 17.46 12.00
CA LEU A 524 -16.02 18.37 12.73
C LEU A 524 -14.64 17.72 12.87
N HIS A 525 -13.59 18.50 12.64
CA HIS A 525 -12.20 18.11 12.83
C HIS A 525 -11.61 18.86 14.02
N LEU A 526 -11.07 18.14 15.00
CA LEU A 526 -10.30 18.75 16.08
C LEU A 526 -8.88 19.03 15.59
N ASN A 527 -8.50 20.29 15.49
CA ASN A 527 -7.12 20.66 15.21
C ASN A 527 -6.25 20.38 16.45
N PRO A 528 -5.28 19.45 16.39
CA PRO A 528 -4.50 19.05 17.56
C PRO A 528 -3.53 20.12 18.03
N LEU A 529 -3.18 21.11 17.19
CA LEU A 529 -2.25 22.19 17.54
C LEU A 529 -2.96 23.39 18.19
N SER A 530 -4.20 23.68 17.80
CA SER A 530 -4.99 24.78 18.38
C SER A 530 -6.02 24.34 19.42
N GLY A 531 -6.39 23.06 19.43
CA GLY A 531 -7.47 22.50 20.27
C GLY A 531 -8.88 22.92 19.84
N GLN A 532 -9.03 23.55 18.66
CA GLN A 532 -10.31 24.04 18.15
C GLN A 532 -10.97 23.03 17.21
N TRP A 533 -12.30 23.00 17.22
CA TRP A 533 -13.12 22.24 16.29
C TRP A 533 -13.44 23.10 15.07
N ASP A 534 -12.99 22.65 13.90
CA ASP A 534 -13.30 23.26 12.62
C ASP A 534 -14.31 22.37 11.87
N PRO A 535 -15.25 22.94 11.09
CA PRO A 535 -16.03 22.15 10.14
C PRO A 535 -15.10 21.38 9.20
N ASP A 536 -15.39 20.09 8.97
CA ASP A 536 -14.71 19.28 7.97
C ASP A 536 -15.60 19.22 6.72
N HIS A 537 -15.07 19.69 5.59
CA HIS A 537 -15.80 19.74 4.33
C HIS A 537 -15.42 18.62 3.36
N SER A 538 -14.63 17.63 3.80
CA SER A 538 -14.15 16.54 2.94
C SER A 538 -15.26 15.70 2.31
N CYS A 539 -16.45 15.65 2.91
CA CYS A 539 -17.63 15.00 2.30
C CYS A 539 -18.09 15.66 0.98
N ARG A 540 -17.60 16.87 0.67
CA ARG A 540 -17.83 17.54 -0.62
C ARG A 540 -16.89 17.02 -1.72
N GLN A 541 -15.95 16.14 -1.42
CA GLN A 541 -15.14 15.41 -2.41
C GLN A 541 -15.96 14.33 -3.14
N ARG A 542 -17.00 14.79 -3.84
CA ARG A 542 -17.97 13.97 -4.58
C ARG A 542 -17.34 13.27 -5.79
N HIS A 543 -16.11 13.67 -6.17
CA HIS A 543 -15.34 13.06 -7.24
C HIS A 543 -15.02 11.57 -7.00
N VAL A 544 -15.17 11.06 -5.76
CA VAL A 544 -15.17 9.61 -5.48
C VAL A 544 -16.15 8.83 -6.37
N SER A 545 -17.33 9.38 -6.66
CA SER A 545 -18.29 8.77 -7.59
C SER A 545 -17.73 8.71 -9.03
N LEU A 546 -16.96 9.72 -9.46
CA LEU A 546 -16.31 9.71 -10.77
C LEU A 546 -15.18 8.69 -10.84
N ALA A 547 -14.43 8.49 -9.75
CA ALA A 547 -13.43 7.44 -9.63
C ALA A 547 -14.07 6.04 -9.74
N ILE A 548 -15.21 5.81 -9.08
CA ILE A 548 -15.97 4.55 -9.20
C ILE A 548 -16.41 4.33 -10.66
N ALA A 549 -16.95 5.35 -11.31
CA ALA A 549 -17.34 5.25 -12.72
C ALA A 549 -16.14 4.93 -13.64
N TYR A 550 -15.00 5.57 -13.40
CA TYR A 550 -13.74 5.28 -14.10
C TYR A 550 -13.27 3.84 -13.88
N ASN A 551 -13.35 3.32 -12.65
CA ASN A 551 -12.96 1.94 -12.35
C ASN A 551 -13.86 0.92 -13.06
N VAL A 552 -15.17 1.14 -13.09
CA VAL A 552 -16.14 0.31 -13.84
C VAL A 552 -15.82 0.33 -15.34
N TRP A 553 -15.58 1.51 -15.89
CA TRP A 553 -15.21 1.68 -17.30
C TRP A 553 -13.91 0.98 -17.65
N LEU A 554 -12.84 1.21 -16.88
CA LEU A 554 -11.53 0.63 -17.12
C LEU A 554 -11.57 -0.89 -17.02
N TYR A 555 -12.29 -1.42 -16.02
CA TYR A 555 -12.51 -2.85 -15.85
C TYR A 555 -13.19 -3.44 -17.09
N TRP A 556 -14.32 -2.88 -17.53
CA TRP A 556 -15.05 -3.41 -18.68
C TRP A 556 -14.23 -3.33 -19.97
N ARG A 557 -13.49 -2.24 -20.20
CA ARG A 557 -12.66 -2.11 -21.41
C ARG A 557 -11.54 -3.14 -21.48
N ASN A 558 -11.01 -3.55 -20.33
CA ASN A 558 -9.93 -4.53 -20.25
C ASN A 558 -10.40 -5.99 -20.18
N THR A 559 -11.65 -6.24 -19.75
CA THR A 559 -12.18 -7.61 -19.60
C THR A 559 -13.26 -7.96 -20.61
N LEU A 560 -13.89 -6.96 -21.24
CA LEU A 560 -15.09 -7.11 -22.06
C LEU A 560 -16.21 -7.90 -21.37
N ASP A 561 -16.27 -7.87 -20.02
CA ASP A 561 -17.30 -8.54 -19.23
C ASP A 561 -18.65 -7.81 -19.36
N ASN A 562 -19.32 -8.11 -20.47
CA ASN A 562 -20.64 -7.56 -20.78
C ASN A 562 -21.73 -8.06 -19.81
N LEU A 563 -21.50 -9.19 -19.12
CA LEU A 563 -22.44 -9.68 -18.11
C LEU A 563 -22.36 -8.80 -16.87
N PHE A 564 -21.15 -8.52 -16.37
CA PHE A 564 -20.95 -7.56 -15.29
C PHE A 564 -21.55 -6.19 -15.63
N MET A 565 -21.35 -5.69 -16.85
CA MET A 565 -21.96 -4.42 -17.26
C MET A 565 -23.48 -4.47 -17.20
N LYS A 566 -24.12 -5.52 -17.71
CA LYS A 566 -25.59 -5.65 -17.71
C LYS A 566 -26.18 -5.84 -16.31
N GLU A 567 -25.50 -6.57 -15.44
CA GLU A 567 -25.99 -6.87 -14.09
C GLU A 567 -25.68 -5.77 -13.06
N TYR A 568 -24.54 -5.09 -13.20
CA TYR A 568 -24.03 -4.17 -12.16
C TYR A 568 -23.51 -2.85 -12.73
N GLY A 569 -22.64 -2.91 -13.75
CA GLY A 569 -21.87 -1.76 -14.21
C GLY A 569 -22.73 -0.63 -14.77
N LEU A 570 -23.70 -0.94 -15.63
CA LEU A 570 -24.58 0.07 -16.24
C LEU A 570 -25.50 0.74 -15.22
N GLU A 571 -25.95 0.01 -14.20
CA GLU A 571 -26.77 0.60 -13.13
C GLU A 571 -25.94 1.60 -12.32
N LEU A 572 -24.72 1.21 -11.91
CA LEU A 572 -23.77 2.10 -11.23
C LEU A 572 -23.47 3.36 -12.06
N LEU A 573 -23.09 3.19 -13.32
CA LEU A 573 -22.75 4.31 -14.20
C LEU A 573 -23.95 5.24 -14.42
N ASN A 574 -25.15 4.68 -14.64
CA ASN A 574 -26.37 5.46 -14.81
C ASN A 574 -26.68 6.27 -13.55
N ASP A 575 -26.65 5.65 -12.37
CA ASP A 575 -26.94 6.32 -11.11
C ASP A 575 -25.94 7.44 -10.80
N ILE A 576 -24.64 7.20 -11.02
CA ILE A 576 -23.61 8.24 -10.86
C ILE A 576 -23.86 9.38 -11.86
N THR A 577 -24.23 9.04 -13.10
CA THR A 577 -24.54 10.03 -14.15
C THR A 577 -25.73 10.90 -13.78
N LEU A 578 -26.80 10.33 -13.23
CA LEU A 578 -27.99 11.07 -12.80
C LEU A 578 -27.68 12.03 -11.65
N PHE A 579 -26.79 11.64 -10.73
CA PHE A 579 -26.34 12.53 -9.66
C PHE A 579 -25.61 13.76 -10.22
N TRP A 580 -24.61 13.56 -11.09
CA TRP A 580 -23.88 14.67 -11.70
C TRP A 580 -24.74 15.51 -12.63
N LEU A 581 -25.67 14.90 -13.36
CA LEU A 581 -26.65 15.62 -14.18
C LEU A 581 -27.49 16.59 -13.33
N GLY A 582 -27.87 16.19 -12.11
CA GLY A 582 -28.61 17.04 -11.17
C GLY A 582 -27.80 18.20 -10.59
N LEU A 583 -26.47 18.12 -10.62
CA LEU A 583 -25.57 19.18 -10.14
C LEU A 583 -25.24 20.23 -11.18
N CYS A 584 -25.41 19.93 -12.47
CA CYS A 584 -25.14 20.86 -13.56
C CYS A 584 -26.22 21.94 -13.65
N GLN A 585 -25.85 23.19 -13.37
CA GLN A 585 -26.75 24.34 -13.39
C GLN A 585 -26.43 25.27 -14.57
N TRP A 586 -27.41 25.58 -15.39
CA TRP A 586 -27.26 26.54 -16.49
C TRP A 586 -27.17 27.97 -15.96
N ASP A 587 -26.20 28.73 -16.43
CA ASP A 587 -26.09 30.17 -16.21
C ASP A 587 -26.37 30.92 -17.53
N GLU A 588 -27.39 31.78 -17.50
CA GLU A 588 -27.79 32.56 -18.67
C GLU A 588 -26.79 33.67 -19.03
N GLN A 589 -25.92 34.08 -18.11
CA GLN A 589 -25.00 35.19 -18.33
C GLN A 589 -23.83 34.80 -19.23
N ASP A 590 -23.23 33.63 -18.99
CA ASP A 590 -22.10 33.13 -19.76
C ASP A 590 -22.48 31.96 -20.69
N GLN A 591 -23.74 31.53 -20.67
CA GLN A 591 -24.31 30.45 -21.49
C GLN A 591 -23.54 29.13 -21.29
N ARG A 592 -23.19 28.82 -20.04
CA ARG A 592 -22.52 27.60 -19.64
C ARG A 592 -23.24 26.88 -18.50
N PHE A 593 -22.94 25.59 -18.35
CA PHE A 593 -23.31 24.82 -17.16
C PHE A 593 -22.20 24.90 -16.12
N HIS A 594 -22.57 25.05 -14.87
CA HIS A 594 -21.67 25.08 -13.73
C HIS A 594 -21.96 23.99 -12.73
N ILE A 595 -20.93 23.57 -12.00
CA ILE A 595 -21.05 22.65 -10.86
C ILE A 595 -20.55 23.38 -9.62
N SER A 596 -21.39 23.46 -8.59
CA SER A 596 -21.07 24.16 -7.34
C SER A 596 -21.15 23.22 -6.14
N GLY A 597 -20.53 23.63 -5.03
CA GLY A 597 -20.60 22.91 -3.76
C GLY A 597 -19.74 21.65 -3.73
N VAL A 598 -18.67 21.61 -4.52
CA VAL A 598 -17.74 20.47 -4.62
C VAL A 598 -16.38 20.80 -4.05
N MET A 599 -15.61 19.79 -3.69
CA MET A 599 -14.20 19.90 -3.33
C MET A 599 -13.42 18.99 -4.27
N GLY A 600 -12.34 19.51 -4.84
CA GLY A 600 -11.48 18.75 -5.75
C GLY A 600 -10.53 17.80 -5.00
N PRO A 601 -9.68 17.06 -5.72
CA PRO A 601 -8.60 16.29 -5.10
C PRO A 601 -7.64 17.10 -4.23
N ASP A 602 -7.45 18.39 -4.49
CA ASP A 602 -6.61 19.23 -3.63
C ASP A 602 -7.35 19.62 -2.35
N GLU A 603 -7.08 18.87 -1.28
CA GLU A 603 -7.80 19.03 -0.02
C GLU A 603 -7.43 20.27 0.79
N PHE A 604 -6.53 21.11 0.31
CA PHE A 604 -6.25 22.39 0.96
C PHE A 604 -7.29 23.46 0.63
N HIS A 605 -8.09 23.27 -0.42
CA HIS A 605 -9.15 24.18 -0.81
C HIS A 605 -10.52 23.60 -0.49
N GLU A 606 -11.07 24.02 0.64
CA GLU A 606 -12.37 23.57 1.15
C GLU A 606 -13.47 24.59 0.84
N LYS A 607 -13.10 25.87 0.69
CA LYS A 607 -14.02 27.00 0.52
C LYS A 607 -13.34 28.23 -0.09
N TYR A 608 -14.12 29.25 -0.43
CA TYR A 608 -13.59 30.56 -0.80
C TYR A 608 -13.11 31.33 0.44
N ALA A 609 -12.14 32.24 0.24
CA ALA A 609 -11.74 33.21 1.27
C ALA A 609 -12.97 33.94 1.84
N ASP A 610 -13.01 34.11 3.16
CA ASP A 610 -14.11 34.70 3.95
C ASP A 610 -15.48 33.99 3.88
N ALA A 611 -15.63 32.89 3.14
CA ALA A 611 -16.88 32.15 3.07
C ALA A 611 -17.17 31.39 4.38
N GLN A 612 -18.45 31.42 4.78
CA GLN A 612 -18.95 30.66 5.94
C GLN A 612 -19.33 29.22 5.58
N GLU A 613 -19.71 28.99 4.32
CA GLU A 613 -20.03 27.67 3.79
C GLU A 613 -18.91 27.17 2.88
N GLY A 614 -18.57 25.89 2.99
CA GLY A 614 -17.62 25.25 2.07
C GLY A 614 -18.21 24.81 0.74
N GLY A 615 -17.31 24.36 -0.13
CA GLY A 615 -17.60 23.98 -1.50
C GLY A 615 -17.23 25.06 -2.51
N LEU A 616 -16.51 24.63 -3.53
CA LEU A 616 -16.00 25.42 -4.64
C LEU A 616 -16.93 25.28 -5.85
N LYS A 617 -16.76 26.20 -6.79
CA LYS A 617 -17.46 26.21 -8.08
C LYS A 617 -16.46 25.84 -9.18
N ASP A 618 -16.90 24.99 -10.11
CA ASP A 618 -16.19 24.61 -11.33
C ASP A 618 -14.76 24.08 -11.10
N ASN A 619 -14.60 23.17 -10.16
CA ASN A 619 -13.32 22.45 -10.04
C ASN A 619 -13.01 21.72 -11.36
N ALA A 620 -11.86 22.01 -11.98
CA ALA A 620 -11.54 21.56 -13.32
C ALA A 620 -11.46 20.04 -13.44
N TYR A 621 -10.88 19.35 -12.45
CA TYR A 621 -10.87 17.88 -12.43
C TYR A 621 -12.29 17.32 -12.45
N THR A 622 -13.14 17.81 -11.55
CA THR A 622 -14.54 17.39 -11.44
C THR A 622 -15.30 17.64 -12.74
N ASN A 623 -15.26 18.87 -13.27
CA ASN A 623 -16.01 19.24 -14.47
C ASN A 623 -15.56 18.41 -15.69
N LEU A 624 -14.25 18.28 -15.91
CA LEU A 624 -13.74 17.51 -17.06
C LEU A 624 -14.01 16.00 -16.93
N MET A 625 -13.96 15.44 -15.72
CA MET A 625 -14.36 14.05 -15.49
C MET A 625 -15.88 13.83 -15.63
N VAL A 626 -16.73 14.82 -15.33
CA VAL A 626 -18.17 14.76 -15.65
C VAL A 626 -18.40 14.78 -17.15
N ALA A 627 -17.71 15.66 -17.89
CA ALA A 627 -17.78 15.70 -19.35
C ALA A 627 -17.32 14.38 -19.99
N TRP A 628 -16.25 13.78 -19.45
CA TRP A 628 -15.78 12.44 -19.81
C TRP A 628 -16.86 11.39 -19.56
N LEU A 629 -17.45 11.33 -18.36
CA LEU A 629 -18.50 10.36 -18.03
C LEU A 629 -19.69 10.50 -18.98
N PHE A 630 -20.11 11.73 -19.30
CA PHE A 630 -21.23 11.98 -20.21
C PHE A 630 -20.89 11.55 -21.64
N ASN A 631 -19.63 11.67 -22.08
CA ASN A 631 -19.16 11.10 -23.33
C ASN A 631 -19.27 9.57 -23.33
N GLU A 632 -18.78 8.90 -22.29
CA GLU A 632 -18.85 7.44 -22.18
C GLU A 632 -20.29 6.94 -22.14
N MET A 633 -21.17 7.59 -21.38
CA MET A 633 -22.60 7.24 -21.33
C MET A 633 -23.30 7.46 -22.68
N THR A 634 -22.93 8.50 -23.43
CA THR A 634 -23.41 8.71 -24.80
C THR A 634 -23.02 7.53 -25.70
N THR A 635 -21.77 7.07 -25.59
CA THR A 635 -21.23 5.95 -26.36
C THR A 635 -21.92 4.64 -25.98
N LEU A 636 -22.03 4.33 -24.69
CA LEU A 636 -22.70 3.13 -24.18
C LEU A 636 -24.18 3.07 -24.57
N TYR A 637 -24.89 4.19 -24.53
CA TYR A 637 -26.31 4.22 -24.93
C TYR A 637 -26.51 3.99 -26.43
N ARG A 638 -25.55 4.41 -27.27
CA ARG A 638 -25.57 4.14 -28.72
C ARG A 638 -25.21 2.70 -29.07
N ASP A 639 -24.64 1.97 -28.13
CA ASP A 639 -24.35 0.55 -28.29
C ASP A 639 -25.58 -0.31 -28.04
N LYS A 640 -26.05 -0.99 -29.09
CA LYS A 640 -27.22 -1.89 -29.04
C LYS A 640 -27.12 -2.98 -27.98
N ARG A 641 -25.91 -3.32 -27.51
CA ARG A 641 -25.71 -4.29 -26.42
C ARG A 641 -26.26 -3.79 -25.08
N PHE A 642 -26.34 -2.47 -24.91
CA PHE A 642 -26.61 -1.81 -23.63
C PHE A 642 -27.80 -0.84 -23.68
N THR A 643 -28.23 -0.38 -24.85
CA THR A 643 -29.34 0.58 -25.01
C THR A 643 -30.59 0.17 -24.24
N ASP A 644 -31.06 -1.07 -24.42
CA ASP A 644 -32.28 -1.56 -23.76
C ASP A 644 -32.11 -1.60 -22.24
N LYS A 645 -30.94 -2.03 -21.78
CA LYS A 645 -30.66 -2.15 -20.34
C LYS A 645 -30.55 -0.80 -19.65
N LEU A 646 -29.92 0.18 -20.30
CA LEU A 646 -29.90 1.57 -19.82
C LEU A 646 -31.31 2.18 -19.80
N SER A 647 -32.15 1.84 -20.78
CA SER A 647 -33.55 2.29 -20.81
C SER A 647 -34.37 1.71 -19.66
N GLU A 648 -34.13 0.45 -19.25
CA GLU A 648 -34.72 -0.14 -18.04
C GLU A 648 -34.37 0.65 -16.76
N PHE A 649 -33.18 1.25 -16.70
CA PHE A 649 -32.75 2.10 -15.59
C PHE A 649 -33.19 3.57 -15.74
N GLY A 650 -34.08 3.87 -16.69
CA GLY A 650 -34.63 5.21 -16.89
C GLY A 650 -33.72 6.16 -17.70
N PHE A 651 -32.64 5.68 -18.31
CA PHE A 651 -31.84 6.48 -19.23
C PHE A 651 -32.61 6.67 -20.54
N SER A 652 -33.05 7.90 -20.81
CA SER A 652 -33.95 8.23 -21.93
C SER A 652 -33.27 9.05 -23.03
N ALA A 653 -33.93 9.22 -24.17
CA ALA A 653 -33.48 10.16 -25.22
C ALA A 653 -33.35 11.60 -24.68
N ASN A 654 -34.26 12.04 -23.80
CA ASN A 654 -34.16 13.36 -23.15
C ASN A 654 -32.95 13.46 -22.21
N THR A 655 -32.61 12.37 -21.52
CA THR A 655 -31.37 12.28 -20.73
C THR A 655 -30.17 12.43 -21.66
N LEU A 656 -30.12 11.66 -22.74
CA LEU A 656 -29.05 11.73 -23.75
C LEU A 656 -28.88 13.14 -24.33
N ASP A 657 -29.97 13.85 -24.65
CA ASP A 657 -29.93 15.20 -25.22
C ASP A 657 -29.31 16.19 -24.22
N LYS A 658 -29.71 16.13 -22.94
CA LYS A 658 -29.11 16.95 -21.86
C LYS A 658 -27.63 16.66 -21.69
N LEU A 659 -27.23 15.38 -21.70
CA LEU A 659 -25.82 14.99 -21.61
C LEU A 659 -25.01 15.55 -22.78
N CYS A 660 -25.54 15.44 -24.01
CA CYS A 660 -24.90 15.97 -25.21
C CYS A 660 -24.75 17.49 -25.17
N GLN A 661 -25.73 18.19 -24.61
CA GLN A 661 -25.64 19.63 -24.39
C GLN A 661 -24.56 19.96 -23.35
N ILE A 662 -24.69 19.43 -22.13
CA ILE A 662 -23.83 19.78 -20.99
C ILE A 662 -22.36 19.48 -21.26
N LYS A 663 -22.05 18.31 -21.84
CA LYS A 663 -20.65 17.92 -22.08
C LYS A 663 -19.89 18.84 -23.05
N THR A 664 -20.58 19.71 -23.78
CA THR A 664 -20.00 20.71 -24.69
C THR A 664 -20.13 22.15 -24.18
N GLN A 665 -20.82 22.36 -23.05
CA GLN A 665 -21.12 23.69 -22.49
C GLN A 665 -20.78 23.80 -21.00
N LEU A 666 -20.15 22.80 -20.39
CA LEU A 666 -19.69 22.87 -19.01
C LEU A 666 -18.58 23.93 -18.86
N ALA A 667 -18.56 24.63 -17.72
CA ALA A 667 -17.60 25.69 -17.47
C ALA A 667 -16.22 25.14 -17.14
N VAL A 668 -15.20 25.64 -17.85
CA VAL A 668 -13.78 25.47 -17.57
C VAL A 668 -13.10 26.79 -17.92
N THR A 669 -12.30 27.33 -17.01
CA THR A 669 -11.57 28.58 -17.23
C THR A 669 -10.12 28.28 -17.59
N LEU A 670 -9.57 29.01 -18.54
CA LEU A 670 -8.14 28.99 -18.87
C LEU A 670 -7.58 30.41 -18.91
N ASN A 671 -6.31 30.57 -18.55
CA ASN A 671 -5.60 31.83 -18.74
C ASN A 671 -5.03 31.95 -20.17
N GLN A 672 -4.34 33.06 -20.45
CA GLN A 672 -3.73 33.33 -21.77
C GLN A 672 -2.63 32.34 -22.16
N ASP A 673 -2.09 31.59 -21.19
CA ASP A 673 -1.03 30.61 -21.38
C ASP A 673 -1.57 29.18 -21.50
N ASP A 674 -2.88 28.97 -21.71
CA ASP A 674 -3.51 27.64 -21.73
C ASP A 674 -3.44 26.88 -20.39
N VAL A 675 -3.15 27.57 -19.27
CA VAL A 675 -3.24 26.97 -17.93
C VAL A 675 -4.70 26.88 -17.54
N ILE A 676 -5.14 25.68 -17.19
CA ILE A 676 -6.50 25.39 -16.74
C ILE A 676 -6.61 25.85 -15.29
N GLU A 677 -7.64 26.64 -14.97
CA GLU A 677 -7.90 27.09 -13.60
C GLU A 677 -8.39 25.92 -12.72
N GLN A 678 -7.83 25.75 -11.51
CA GLN A 678 -8.17 24.60 -10.66
C GLN A 678 -9.64 24.60 -10.20
N PHE A 679 -10.16 25.78 -9.89
CA PHE A 679 -11.57 26.06 -9.62
C PHE A 679 -11.83 27.54 -9.88
N ALA A 680 -13.09 27.94 -10.09
CA ALA A 680 -13.43 29.33 -10.41
C ALA A 680 -12.84 30.30 -9.38
N GLY A 681 -11.99 31.24 -9.79
CA GLY A 681 -11.39 32.23 -8.90
C GLY A 681 -10.03 31.84 -8.29
N TYR A 682 -9.53 30.62 -8.52
CA TYR A 682 -8.21 30.18 -8.06
C TYR A 682 -7.08 31.11 -8.55
N PHE A 683 -7.16 31.65 -9.77
CA PHE A 683 -6.12 32.54 -10.28
C PHE A 683 -6.02 33.87 -9.50
N ALA A 684 -7.07 34.26 -8.78
CA ALA A 684 -7.07 35.46 -7.94
C ALA A 684 -6.41 35.27 -6.57
N LEU A 685 -6.13 34.03 -6.15
CA LEU A 685 -5.46 33.74 -4.87
C LEU A 685 -4.00 34.20 -4.86
N ASP A 686 -3.46 34.43 -3.67
CA ASP A 686 -2.08 34.88 -3.50
C ASP A 686 -1.08 33.75 -3.74
N ASP A 687 0.09 34.07 -4.28
CA ASP A 687 1.20 33.12 -4.35
C ASP A 687 1.93 33.05 -2.99
N LEU A 688 2.40 31.85 -2.64
CA LEU A 688 3.16 31.61 -1.41
C LEU A 688 4.67 31.80 -1.65
N ASP A 689 5.39 32.39 -0.69
CA ASP A 689 6.86 32.40 -0.67
C ASP A 689 7.43 31.04 -0.24
N TRP A 690 7.43 30.08 -1.17
CA TRP A 690 7.87 28.70 -0.93
C TRP A 690 9.29 28.59 -0.39
N GLU A 691 10.20 29.46 -0.82
CA GLU A 691 11.60 29.39 -0.39
C GLU A 691 11.73 29.73 1.09
N SER A 692 11.08 30.81 1.55
CA SER A 692 11.06 31.17 2.95
C SER A 692 10.44 30.06 3.82
N TYR A 693 9.35 29.42 3.39
CA TYR A 693 8.74 28.33 4.16
C TYR A 693 9.63 27.09 4.23
N ARG A 694 10.30 26.72 3.13
CA ARG A 694 11.26 25.59 3.13
C ARG A 694 12.44 25.85 4.06
N GLN A 695 12.99 27.07 4.05
CA GLN A 695 14.09 27.43 4.95
C GLN A 695 13.65 27.42 6.42
N LYS A 696 12.44 27.87 6.72
CA LYS A 696 11.92 27.98 8.09
C LYS A 696 11.48 26.65 8.69
N TYR A 697 10.83 25.78 7.92
CA TYR A 697 10.17 24.56 8.42
C TYR A 697 10.84 23.26 7.96
N GLY A 698 11.65 23.30 6.89
CA GLY A 698 12.22 22.10 6.26
C GLY A 698 11.16 21.28 5.53
N ASN A 699 10.38 20.49 6.28
CA ASN A 699 9.27 19.71 5.73
C ASN A 699 8.01 20.58 5.56
N ILE A 700 7.61 20.77 4.31
CA ILE A 700 6.47 21.60 3.90
C ILE A 700 5.24 20.78 3.48
N TYR A 701 5.22 19.45 3.68
CA TYR A 701 4.15 18.58 3.20
C TYR A 701 2.77 18.99 3.75
N ARG A 702 2.72 19.43 5.01
CA ARG A 702 1.51 19.87 5.71
C ARG A 702 1.40 21.40 5.78
N MET A 703 1.37 22.03 4.61
CA MET A 703 1.19 23.49 4.50
C MET A 703 -0.09 23.98 5.19
N ASP A 704 -1.17 23.19 5.18
CA ASP A 704 -2.40 23.47 5.92
C ASP A 704 -2.12 23.74 7.42
N ARG A 705 -1.34 22.88 8.07
CA ARG A 705 -1.00 23.03 9.49
C ARG A 705 -0.03 24.19 9.73
N ILE A 706 0.92 24.37 8.82
CA ILE A 706 1.92 25.44 8.89
C ILE A 706 1.25 26.82 8.76
N LEU A 707 0.35 26.98 7.80
CA LEU A 707 -0.39 28.22 7.57
C LEU A 707 -1.32 28.53 8.74
N ARG A 708 -2.08 27.54 9.24
CA ARG A 708 -2.93 27.72 10.43
C ARG A 708 -2.12 28.15 11.66
N LYS A 709 -0.91 27.62 11.85
CA LYS A 709 0.02 28.06 12.92
C LYS A 709 0.43 29.52 12.79
N GLU A 710 0.44 30.08 11.58
CA GLU A 710 0.68 31.49 11.31
C GLU A 710 -0.61 32.34 11.20
N ASN A 711 -1.76 31.79 11.62
CA ASN A 711 -3.09 32.41 11.49
C ASN A 711 -3.47 32.77 10.04
N LYS A 712 -3.10 31.92 9.08
CA LYS A 712 -3.45 32.01 7.66
C LYS A 712 -4.28 30.79 7.24
N SER A 713 -5.15 30.93 6.24
CA SER A 713 -5.80 29.76 5.61
C SER A 713 -5.01 29.30 4.38
N ALA A 714 -5.09 28.01 4.07
CA ALA A 714 -4.63 27.52 2.77
C ALA A 714 -5.55 27.98 1.63
N ASP A 715 -6.83 28.23 1.92
CA ASP A 715 -7.81 28.75 0.97
C ASP A 715 -7.44 30.12 0.39
N ASP A 716 -6.56 30.88 1.05
CA ASP A 716 -6.14 32.22 0.64
C ASP A 716 -4.99 32.21 -0.39
N PHE A 717 -4.33 31.05 -0.58
CA PHE A 717 -3.11 30.94 -1.38
C PHE A 717 -3.25 29.91 -2.49
N LYS A 718 -2.48 30.06 -3.57
CA LYS A 718 -2.31 29.05 -4.63
C LYS A 718 -1.44 27.87 -4.16
N VAL A 719 -1.82 27.21 -3.07
CA VAL A 719 -1.08 26.12 -2.43
C VAL A 719 -1.85 24.82 -2.55
N ALA A 720 -1.22 23.80 -3.14
CA ALA A 720 -1.84 22.51 -3.35
C ALA A 720 -1.22 21.40 -2.50
N LYS A 721 -2.08 20.58 -1.89
CA LYS A 721 -1.69 19.35 -1.17
C LYS A 721 -1.16 18.30 -2.14
N GLN A 722 -1.88 18.11 -3.24
CA GLN A 722 -1.70 17.03 -4.18
C GLN A 722 -2.12 17.43 -5.59
N ALA A 723 -1.95 16.51 -6.56
CA ALA A 723 -2.40 16.78 -7.92
C ALA A 723 -3.94 16.83 -7.97
N ASP A 724 -4.48 17.94 -8.46
CA ASP A 724 -5.92 18.15 -8.70
C ASP A 724 -6.21 18.22 -10.19
N THR A 725 -5.99 19.36 -10.84
CA THR A 725 -6.14 19.50 -12.30
C THR A 725 -5.24 18.51 -13.04
N LEU A 726 -4.03 18.28 -12.56
CA LEU A 726 -3.10 17.33 -13.17
C LEU A 726 -3.53 15.86 -13.03
N MET A 727 -4.44 15.54 -12.10
CA MET A 727 -4.99 14.19 -11.95
C MET A 727 -5.72 13.71 -13.21
N LEU A 728 -6.21 14.63 -14.05
CA LEU A 728 -6.80 14.30 -15.36
C LEU A 728 -5.85 13.48 -16.24
N PHE A 729 -4.55 13.80 -16.24
CA PHE A 729 -3.56 13.14 -17.09
C PHE A 729 -3.15 11.75 -16.57
N ASN A 730 -3.44 11.44 -15.31
CA ASN A 730 -3.31 10.08 -14.78
C ASN A 730 -4.42 9.18 -15.33
N ASN A 731 -5.65 9.69 -15.38
CA ASN A 731 -6.83 8.91 -15.77
C ASN A 731 -7.00 8.88 -17.29
N LEU A 732 -6.74 9.99 -17.96
CA LEU A 732 -6.97 10.18 -19.39
C LEU A 732 -5.66 10.52 -20.09
N ASP A 733 -5.50 10.11 -21.34
CA ASP A 733 -4.34 10.55 -22.12
C ASP A 733 -4.44 12.05 -22.48
N LYS A 734 -3.29 12.67 -22.79
CA LYS A 734 -3.21 14.09 -23.14
C LYS A 734 -4.15 14.47 -24.28
N THR A 735 -4.32 13.59 -25.26
CA THR A 735 -5.18 13.80 -26.43
C THR A 735 -6.66 13.86 -26.04
N THR A 736 -7.09 13.00 -25.12
CA THR A 736 -8.44 12.95 -24.58
C THR A 736 -8.72 14.19 -23.74
N VAL A 737 -7.80 14.59 -22.86
CA VAL A 737 -7.93 15.84 -22.08
C VAL A 737 -8.06 17.05 -23.02
N LYS A 738 -7.22 17.12 -24.06
CA LYS A 738 -7.29 18.19 -25.07
C LYS A 738 -8.64 18.19 -25.78
N SER A 739 -9.10 17.04 -26.26
CA SER A 739 -10.38 16.87 -26.95
C SER A 739 -11.57 17.29 -26.08
N LEU A 740 -11.57 16.95 -24.79
CA LEU A 740 -12.61 17.38 -23.85
C LEU A 740 -12.66 18.91 -23.76
N ILE A 741 -11.51 19.56 -23.56
CA ILE A 741 -11.44 21.02 -23.42
C ILE A 741 -11.81 21.73 -24.74
N GLU A 742 -11.37 21.20 -25.88
CA GLU A 742 -11.74 21.71 -27.22
C GLU A 742 -13.24 21.56 -27.49
N SER A 743 -13.85 20.47 -27.04
CA SER A 743 -15.30 20.28 -27.14
C SER A 743 -16.13 21.26 -26.29
N LEU A 744 -15.50 21.87 -25.28
CA LEU A 744 -16.07 22.95 -24.45
C LEU A 744 -15.84 24.36 -25.04
N GLY A 745 -15.26 24.45 -26.24
CA GLY A 745 -15.06 25.69 -26.98
C GLY A 745 -13.73 26.39 -26.75
N HIS A 746 -12.73 25.72 -26.19
CA HIS A 746 -11.40 26.31 -25.93
C HIS A 746 -10.34 25.74 -26.86
N SER A 747 -9.56 26.58 -27.55
CA SER A 747 -8.42 26.11 -28.34
C SER A 747 -7.17 25.97 -27.46
N LEU A 748 -6.48 24.82 -27.55
CA LEU A 748 -5.28 24.54 -26.75
C LEU A 748 -4.03 24.38 -27.62
N SER A 749 -2.91 24.97 -27.18
CA SER A 749 -1.61 24.66 -27.77
C SER A 749 -1.17 23.21 -27.54
N GLU A 750 -0.24 22.70 -28.33
CA GLU A 750 0.35 21.36 -28.11
C GLU A 750 1.12 21.24 -26.79
N SER A 751 1.62 22.37 -26.29
CA SER A 751 2.38 22.50 -25.04
C SER A 751 1.51 22.67 -23.78
N PHE A 752 0.17 22.66 -23.88
CA PHE A 752 -0.69 22.97 -22.73
C PHE A 752 -0.41 22.09 -21.52
N ALA A 753 -0.15 20.80 -21.72
CA ALA A 753 0.15 19.85 -20.65
C ALA A 753 1.46 20.18 -19.90
N GLU A 754 2.49 20.59 -20.64
CA GLU A 754 3.77 21.04 -20.07
C GLU A 754 3.59 22.33 -19.26
N LYS A 755 2.86 23.30 -19.81
CA LYS A 755 2.57 24.56 -19.12
C LYS A 755 1.79 24.33 -17.82
N ASN A 756 0.79 23.47 -17.84
CA ASN A 756 0.03 23.09 -16.64
C ASN A 756 0.92 22.35 -15.62
N LEU A 757 1.76 21.40 -16.05
CA LEU A 757 2.69 20.73 -15.14
C LEU A 757 3.59 21.74 -14.42
N HIS A 758 4.25 22.63 -15.15
CA HIS A 758 5.15 23.62 -14.55
C HIS A 758 4.42 24.62 -13.64
N TYR A 759 3.20 24.99 -13.98
CA TYR A 759 2.41 25.91 -13.18
C TYR A 759 2.03 25.32 -11.82
N TYR A 760 1.53 24.08 -11.79
CA TYR A 760 1.06 23.40 -10.58
C TYR A 760 2.19 22.77 -9.76
N LEU A 761 3.25 22.26 -10.40
CA LEU A 761 4.41 21.71 -9.68
C LEU A 761 5.07 22.74 -8.75
N LYS A 762 5.14 24.01 -9.18
CA LYS A 762 5.68 25.11 -8.36
C LYS A 762 4.84 25.42 -7.12
N ARG A 763 3.61 24.92 -7.08
CA ARG A 763 2.57 25.24 -6.08
C ARG A 763 2.13 24.03 -5.26
N THR A 764 2.74 22.87 -5.49
CA THR A 764 2.34 21.62 -4.84
C THR A 764 3.32 21.26 -3.74
N SER A 765 2.82 21.08 -2.51
CA SER A 765 3.65 20.65 -1.37
C SER A 765 3.95 19.15 -1.38
N HIS A 766 3.21 18.38 -2.18
CA HIS A 766 3.19 16.92 -2.17
C HIS A 766 2.90 16.33 -0.79
N GLY A 767 1.92 16.92 -0.09
CA GLY A 767 1.37 16.47 1.19
C GLY A 767 0.74 15.08 1.13
N SER A 768 0.37 14.62 -0.05
CA SER A 768 0.04 13.21 -0.34
C SER A 768 1.12 12.57 -1.21
N THR A 769 1.53 11.34 -0.88
CA THR A 769 2.49 10.56 -1.67
C THR A 769 1.99 10.27 -3.08
N LEU A 770 0.67 10.08 -3.25
CA LEU A 770 0.01 9.91 -4.56
C LEU A 770 0.29 11.05 -5.55
N SER A 771 0.46 12.28 -5.03
CA SER A 771 0.73 13.46 -5.86
C SER A 771 1.97 13.29 -6.73
N ARG A 772 3.03 12.69 -6.18
CA ARG A 772 4.31 12.54 -6.89
C ARG A 772 4.18 11.64 -8.11
N ILE A 773 3.37 10.58 -8.01
CA ILE A 773 3.15 9.65 -9.12
C ILE A 773 2.40 10.32 -10.27
N VAL A 774 1.36 11.10 -9.99
CA VAL A 774 0.63 11.83 -11.04
C VAL A 774 1.56 12.80 -11.78
N HIS A 775 2.39 13.54 -11.04
CA HIS A 775 3.38 14.44 -11.64
C HIS A 775 4.46 13.68 -12.41
N ALA A 776 4.93 12.54 -11.90
CA ALA A 776 5.93 11.71 -12.56
C ALA A 776 5.41 11.16 -13.89
N TYR A 777 4.19 10.63 -13.90
CA TYR A 777 3.54 10.11 -15.10
C TYR A 777 3.39 11.19 -16.17
N LEU A 778 2.88 12.37 -15.80
CA LEU A 778 2.75 13.48 -16.75
C LEU A 778 4.12 13.98 -17.24
N ALA A 779 5.10 14.13 -16.34
CA ALA A 779 6.46 14.51 -16.70
C ALA A 779 7.07 13.55 -17.74
N GLU A 780 6.83 12.24 -17.59
CA GLU A 780 7.27 11.24 -18.55
C GLU A 780 6.60 11.43 -19.92
N GLN A 781 5.27 11.62 -19.95
CA GLN A 781 4.51 11.83 -21.18
C GLN A 781 4.95 13.07 -21.98
N ILE A 782 5.53 14.07 -21.31
CA ILE A 782 6.05 15.30 -21.93
C ILE A 782 7.58 15.32 -22.02
N GLN A 783 8.25 14.17 -21.85
CA GLN A 783 9.69 13.99 -22.03
C GLN A 783 10.60 14.70 -21.00
N LEU A 784 10.07 15.04 -19.82
CA LEU A 784 10.85 15.50 -18.67
C LEU A 784 11.32 14.31 -17.82
N HIS A 785 12.10 13.41 -18.43
CA HIS A 785 12.48 12.11 -17.86
C HIS A 785 13.19 12.20 -16.50
N ASP A 786 14.08 13.17 -16.31
CA ASP A 786 14.83 13.27 -15.04
C ASP A 786 13.90 13.72 -13.88
N LEU A 787 12.93 14.58 -14.14
CA LEU A 787 11.90 14.99 -13.16
C LEU A 787 10.95 13.82 -12.85
N SER A 788 10.49 13.12 -13.89
CA SER A 788 9.68 11.90 -13.78
C SER A 788 10.36 10.88 -12.87
N TRP A 789 11.63 10.57 -13.15
CA TRP A 789 12.43 9.62 -12.39
C TRP A 789 12.57 10.03 -10.91
N GLN A 790 12.87 11.30 -10.63
CA GLN A 790 13.01 11.79 -9.26
C GLN A 790 11.70 11.62 -8.46
N LEU A 791 10.58 12.07 -9.01
CA LEU A 791 9.28 12.01 -8.35
C LEU A 791 8.80 10.56 -8.15
N TYR A 792 9.05 9.69 -9.13
CA TYR A 792 8.75 8.27 -9.03
C TYR A 792 9.58 7.59 -7.94
N GLN A 793 10.88 7.85 -7.86
CA GLN A 793 11.75 7.29 -6.81
C GLN A 793 11.30 7.76 -5.42
N ASP A 794 10.98 9.04 -5.25
CA ASP A 794 10.45 9.55 -3.97
C ASP A 794 9.18 8.80 -3.53
N ALA A 795 8.26 8.51 -4.47
CA ALA A 795 7.06 7.74 -4.18
C ALA A 795 7.35 6.26 -3.89
N LEU A 796 8.28 5.65 -4.65
CA LEU A 796 8.66 4.24 -4.51
C LEU A 796 9.29 3.94 -3.15
N TYR A 797 10.08 4.87 -2.61
CA TYR A 797 10.73 4.72 -1.30
C TYR A 797 9.87 5.20 -0.12
N SER A 798 8.66 5.70 -0.37
CA SER A 798 7.92 6.51 0.61
C SER A 798 7.63 5.79 1.93
N ASP A 799 7.08 4.58 1.88
CA ASP A 799 6.84 3.76 3.08
C ASP A 799 8.12 3.13 3.62
N TYR A 800 9.05 2.74 2.75
CA TYR A 800 10.29 2.09 3.16
C TYR A 800 11.19 3.01 3.99
N ASN A 801 11.23 4.30 3.63
CA ASN A 801 11.98 5.35 4.35
C ASN A 801 11.10 6.20 5.27
N ASP A 802 9.79 5.93 5.36
CA ASP A 802 8.79 6.71 6.12
C ASP A 802 8.90 8.24 5.89
N ILE A 803 8.90 8.66 4.62
CA ILE A 803 9.22 10.06 4.23
C ILE A 803 8.21 11.08 4.77
N GLN A 804 7.00 10.66 5.15
CA GLN A 804 5.97 11.52 5.72
C GLN A 804 6.11 11.70 7.24
N GLY A 805 7.01 10.96 7.89
CA GLY A 805 7.35 11.12 9.30
C GLY A 805 6.33 10.49 10.25
N GLY A 806 6.40 9.17 10.40
CA GLY A 806 5.66 8.38 11.38
C GLY A 806 4.31 7.88 10.90
N THR A 807 4.00 7.93 9.60
CA THR A 807 2.68 7.50 9.08
C THR A 807 2.67 6.04 8.70
N THR A 808 3.79 5.47 8.24
CA THR A 808 3.91 4.03 7.97
C THR A 808 3.73 3.21 9.25
N ALA A 809 4.09 3.76 10.41
CA ALA A 809 3.81 3.17 11.72
C ALA A 809 2.31 2.91 11.97
N GLU A 810 1.43 3.70 11.36
CA GLU A 810 -0.03 3.57 11.47
C GLU A 810 -0.65 2.70 10.36
N GLY A 811 0.18 2.20 9.41
CA GLY A 811 -0.19 1.38 8.26
C GLY A 811 0.48 1.83 6.96
N ILE A 812 0.65 0.91 6.01
CA ILE A 812 1.23 1.18 4.67
C ILE A 812 0.34 2.10 3.81
N HIS A 813 0.82 2.66 2.71
CA HIS A 813 0.01 3.46 1.79
C HIS A 813 -0.38 2.68 0.53
N THR A 814 -1.50 1.94 0.56
CA THR A 814 -1.92 1.04 -0.53
C THR A 814 -2.08 1.75 -1.88
N GLY A 815 -2.65 2.97 -1.87
CA GLY A 815 -2.82 3.77 -3.08
C GLY A 815 -1.50 4.07 -3.80
N VAL A 816 -0.47 4.56 -3.08
CA VAL A 816 0.83 4.87 -3.71
C VAL A 816 1.59 3.61 -4.10
N MET A 817 1.50 2.53 -3.30
CA MET A 817 2.08 1.24 -3.67
C MET A 817 1.54 0.77 -5.02
N ALA A 818 0.22 0.81 -5.23
CA ALA A 818 -0.37 0.48 -6.53
C ALA A 818 0.02 1.47 -7.64
N ALA A 819 0.01 2.77 -7.34
CA ALA A 819 0.36 3.80 -8.31
C ALA A 819 1.81 3.64 -8.85
N THR A 820 2.76 3.22 -8.02
CA THR A 820 4.15 2.95 -8.46
C THR A 820 4.25 1.75 -9.40
N LEU A 821 3.49 0.68 -9.15
CA LEU A 821 3.42 -0.49 -10.05
C LEU A 821 2.81 -0.10 -11.40
N ASN A 822 1.69 0.64 -11.36
CA ASN A 822 1.02 1.10 -12.56
C ASN A 822 1.90 2.05 -13.38
N THR A 823 2.60 2.99 -12.73
CA THR A 823 3.51 3.93 -13.42
C THR A 823 4.67 3.19 -14.09
N THR A 824 5.16 2.12 -13.46
CA THR A 824 6.19 1.26 -14.03
C THR A 824 5.76 0.66 -15.38
N ILE A 825 4.52 0.19 -15.46
CA ILE A 825 3.95 -0.39 -16.68
C ILE A 825 3.50 0.70 -17.66
N MET A 826 2.74 1.68 -17.19
CA MET A 826 2.04 2.64 -18.05
C MET A 826 2.92 3.78 -18.54
N ALA A 827 3.86 4.27 -17.72
CA ALA A 827 4.77 5.35 -18.11
C ALA A 827 6.05 4.78 -18.72
N TYR A 828 6.75 3.90 -18.01
CA TYR A 828 8.09 3.47 -18.42
C TYR A 828 8.09 2.33 -19.45
N ALA A 829 7.25 1.31 -19.28
CA ALA A 829 6.99 0.37 -20.37
C ALA A 829 6.15 1.00 -21.49
N GLY A 830 5.49 2.13 -21.19
CA GLY A 830 4.69 2.91 -22.13
C GLY A 830 3.38 2.24 -22.53
N VAL A 831 2.85 1.34 -21.69
CA VAL A 831 1.61 0.62 -21.99
C VAL A 831 0.39 1.48 -21.72
N ASP A 832 -0.51 1.57 -22.69
CA ASP A 832 -1.84 2.16 -22.49
C ASP A 832 -2.93 1.08 -22.54
N ILE A 833 -3.52 0.81 -21.37
CA ILE A 833 -4.64 -0.12 -21.19
C ILE A 833 -6.02 0.56 -21.36
N ARG A 834 -6.03 1.86 -21.64
CA ARG A 834 -7.23 2.68 -21.86
C ARG A 834 -7.57 2.80 -23.34
N GLN A 835 -7.06 1.93 -24.20
CA GLN A 835 -7.38 1.94 -25.63
C GLN A 835 -7.96 0.59 -26.04
N ASP A 836 -8.68 0.51 -27.16
CA ASP A 836 -9.25 -0.77 -27.62
C ASP A 836 -8.18 -1.71 -28.18
N ILE A 837 -7.07 -1.13 -28.63
CA ILE A 837 -5.87 -1.84 -29.04
C ILE A 837 -4.81 -1.53 -28.00
N LEU A 838 -4.15 -2.56 -27.47
CA LEU A 838 -3.04 -2.38 -26.54
C LEU A 838 -1.95 -1.56 -27.24
N ASN A 839 -1.72 -0.34 -26.75
CA ASN A 839 -0.71 0.56 -27.27
C ASN A 839 0.54 0.53 -26.37
N ILE A 840 1.72 0.48 -26.98
CA ILE A 840 3.00 0.40 -26.26
C ILE A 840 3.99 1.39 -26.86
N ALA A 841 4.44 2.35 -26.07
CA ALA A 841 5.46 3.34 -26.45
C ALA A 841 6.57 3.41 -25.40
N PRO A 842 7.55 2.48 -25.41
CA PRO A 842 8.54 2.35 -24.35
C PRO A 842 9.35 3.61 -24.06
N SER A 843 9.51 3.94 -22.78
CA SER A 843 10.30 5.07 -22.30
C SER A 843 11.04 4.69 -21.00
N LEU A 844 12.00 3.76 -21.11
CA LEU A 844 12.72 3.26 -19.93
C LEU A 844 13.66 4.34 -19.34
N PRO A 845 13.70 4.51 -18.01
CA PRO A 845 14.72 5.30 -17.33
C PRO A 845 16.13 4.79 -17.62
N LYS A 846 17.11 5.69 -17.66
CA LYS A 846 18.53 5.37 -17.96
C LYS A 846 19.14 4.35 -16.99
N GLN A 847 18.58 4.24 -15.78
CA GLN A 847 19.01 3.37 -14.70
C GLN A 847 18.60 1.91 -14.94
N TRP A 848 17.58 1.65 -15.75
CA TRP A 848 17.05 0.31 -15.98
C TRP A 848 17.61 -0.29 -17.27
N GLN A 849 18.20 -1.48 -17.17
CA GLN A 849 18.66 -2.22 -18.34
C GLN A 849 17.51 -2.89 -19.10
N GLY A 850 16.43 -3.22 -18.37
CA GLY A 850 15.23 -3.81 -18.95
C GLY A 850 14.15 -4.08 -17.91
N LEU A 851 12.94 -4.26 -18.42
CA LEU A 851 11.70 -4.46 -17.70
C LEU A 851 10.95 -5.65 -18.31
N SER A 852 10.44 -6.56 -17.49
CA SER A 852 9.68 -7.75 -17.93
C SER A 852 8.49 -7.97 -17.02
N PHE A 853 7.30 -8.13 -17.59
CA PHE A 853 6.06 -8.36 -16.84
C PHE A 853 5.01 -9.06 -17.70
N LYS A 854 3.93 -9.47 -17.04
CA LYS A 854 2.70 -9.94 -17.71
C LYS A 854 1.55 -8.98 -17.45
N LEU A 855 0.60 -8.90 -18.38
CA LEU A 855 -0.68 -8.22 -18.13
C LEU A 855 -1.78 -8.80 -18.99
N ARG A 856 -3.03 -8.54 -18.61
CA ARG A 856 -4.23 -8.87 -19.36
C ARG A 856 -4.85 -7.63 -19.97
N HIS A 857 -5.24 -7.75 -21.22
CA HIS A 857 -6.01 -6.72 -21.92
C HIS A 857 -6.95 -7.39 -22.93
N GLN A 858 -8.23 -7.04 -22.89
CA GLN A 858 -9.31 -7.64 -23.67
C GLN A 858 -9.26 -9.18 -23.71
N CYS A 859 -9.17 -9.80 -22.53
CA CYS A 859 -9.08 -11.25 -22.35
C CYS A 859 -7.83 -11.94 -22.92
N ALA A 860 -6.85 -11.22 -23.46
CA ALA A 860 -5.55 -11.78 -23.87
C ALA A 860 -4.50 -11.53 -22.78
N LEU A 861 -3.68 -12.54 -22.50
CA LEU A 861 -2.52 -12.45 -21.61
C LEU A 861 -1.27 -12.13 -22.45
N PHE A 862 -0.63 -11.02 -22.12
CA PHE A 862 0.58 -10.55 -22.76
C PHE A 862 1.78 -10.77 -21.86
N HIS A 863 2.90 -11.22 -22.44
CA HIS A 863 4.22 -11.21 -21.82
C HIS A 863 5.07 -10.18 -22.56
N ILE A 864 5.49 -9.13 -21.85
CA ILE A 864 6.20 -7.99 -22.45
C ILE A 864 7.58 -7.90 -21.83
N LYS A 865 8.60 -7.75 -22.68
CA LYS A 865 9.98 -7.45 -22.30
C LYS A 865 10.44 -6.22 -23.04
N VAL A 866 10.92 -5.25 -22.29
CA VAL A 866 11.42 -3.97 -22.81
C VAL A 866 12.87 -3.80 -22.39
N THR A 867 13.70 -3.37 -23.32
CA THR A 867 15.06 -2.85 -23.08
C THR A 867 15.18 -1.53 -23.83
N HIS A 868 16.26 -0.78 -23.63
CA HIS A 868 16.47 0.45 -24.41
C HIS A 868 16.51 0.22 -25.92
N ASN A 869 16.87 -0.98 -26.37
CA ASN A 869 17.10 -1.25 -27.79
C ASN A 869 16.08 -2.18 -28.44
N ASN A 870 15.35 -2.98 -27.66
CA ASN A 870 14.47 -4.02 -28.16
C ASN A 870 13.21 -4.13 -27.29
N ILE A 871 12.08 -4.39 -27.94
CA ILE A 871 10.84 -4.81 -27.31
C ILE A 871 10.46 -6.20 -27.83
N THR A 872 10.08 -7.09 -26.91
CA THR A 872 9.50 -8.40 -27.23
C THR A 872 8.11 -8.49 -26.61
N VAL A 873 7.11 -8.80 -27.44
CA VAL A 873 5.72 -8.99 -27.02
C VAL A 873 5.25 -10.36 -27.46
N MET A 874 4.64 -11.11 -26.54
CA MET A 874 3.97 -12.37 -26.82
C MET A 874 2.57 -12.30 -26.23
N SER A 875 1.59 -12.88 -26.93
CA SER A 875 0.20 -12.99 -26.48
C SER A 875 -0.23 -14.45 -26.50
N ASP A 876 -1.05 -14.89 -25.56
CA ASP A 876 -1.68 -16.22 -25.57
C ASP A 876 -2.76 -16.36 -26.66
N LYS A 877 -3.23 -15.23 -27.22
CA LYS A 877 -4.26 -15.14 -28.25
C LYS A 877 -3.80 -14.35 -29.47
N ALA A 878 -4.48 -14.59 -30.60
CA ALA A 878 -4.29 -13.79 -31.81
C ALA A 878 -4.95 -12.43 -31.59
N CYS A 879 -4.18 -11.35 -31.76
CA CYS A 879 -4.66 -9.98 -31.56
C CYS A 879 -3.82 -9.00 -32.36
N THR A 880 -4.29 -7.76 -32.44
CA THR A 880 -3.51 -6.63 -32.98
C THR A 880 -3.07 -5.76 -31.80
N ILE A 881 -1.83 -5.30 -31.85
CA ILE A 881 -1.28 -4.33 -30.90
C ILE A 881 -0.70 -3.13 -31.67
N SER A 882 -0.51 -2.00 -30.98
CA SER A 882 0.25 -0.87 -31.51
C SER A 882 1.55 -0.72 -30.74
N ILE A 883 2.67 -0.61 -31.45
CA ILE A 883 3.98 -0.28 -30.86
C ILE A 883 4.50 0.97 -31.56
N ASN A 884 4.75 2.05 -30.80
CA ASN A 884 5.16 3.35 -31.33
C ASN A 884 4.26 3.83 -32.50
N ASN A 885 2.93 3.70 -32.34
CA ASN A 885 1.91 4.03 -33.34
C ASN A 885 1.90 3.16 -34.62
N HIS A 886 2.64 2.05 -34.66
CA HIS A 886 2.57 1.06 -35.75
C HIS A 886 1.81 -0.19 -35.33
N LEU A 887 0.89 -0.67 -36.18
CA LEU A 887 0.09 -1.86 -35.89
C LEU A 887 0.84 -3.15 -36.24
N TYR A 888 0.78 -4.12 -35.33
CA TYR A 888 1.36 -5.44 -35.51
C TYR A 888 0.33 -6.53 -35.15
N SER A 889 0.25 -7.56 -35.98
CA SER A 889 -0.54 -8.75 -35.69
C SER A 889 0.29 -9.76 -34.91
N LEU A 890 -0.19 -10.19 -33.75
CA LEU A 890 0.44 -11.23 -32.95
C LEU A 890 -0.15 -12.60 -33.27
N VAL A 891 0.74 -13.59 -33.39
CA VAL A 891 0.37 -15.01 -33.45
C VAL A 891 0.43 -15.57 -32.03
N PRO A 892 -0.57 -16.37 -31.59
CA PRO A 892 -0.59 -16.97 -30.26
C PRO A 892 0.74 -17.65 -29.90
N ASN A 893 1.23 -17.39 -28.69
CA ASN A 893 2.43 -17.98 -28.10
C ASN A 893 3.70 -17.84 -28.94
N THR A 894 3.74 -16.87 -29.86
CA THR A 894 4.90 -16.57 -30.70
C THR A 894 5.40 -15.16 -30.38
N PRO A 895 6.66 -14.98 -29.96
CA PRO A 895 7.18 -13.66 -29.63
C PRO A 895 7.40 -12.81 -30.89
N LEU A 896 6.81 -11.62 -30.93
CA LEU A 896 7.21 -10.53 -31.82
C LEU A 896 8.37 -9.79 -31.17
N SER A 897 9.51 -9.66 -31.84
CA SER A 897 10.65 -8.86 -31.36
C SER A 897 10.99 -7.75 -32.35
N LEU A 898 11.11 -6.52 -31.87
CA LEU A 898 11.39 -5.33 -32.66
C LEU A 898 12.59 -4.58 -32.08
N ASN A 899 13.55 -4.25 -32.95
CA ASN A 899 14.67 -3.38 -32.58
C ASN A 899 14.31 -1.90 -32.82
N SER A 900 14.56 -1.07 -31.82
CA SER A 900 14.37 0.39 -31.85
C SER A 900 15.06 1.11 -33.03
N LYS A 901 16.13 0.53 -33.59
CA LYS A 901 16.85 1.09 -34.75
C LYS A 901 16.14 0.90 -36.09
N GLU A 902 15.17 0.00 -36.19
CA GLU A 902 14.45 -0.27 -37.45
C GLU A 902 13.18 0.59 -37.60
N GLY A 903 12.75 1.28 -36.53
CA GLY A 903 11.55 2.13 -36.53
C GLY A 903 11.69 3.51 -37.18
N ASN A 904 12.92 3.96 -37.49
CA ASN A 904 13.17 5.26 -38.13
C ASN A 904 13.56 5.15 -39.62
N ALA A 905 13.42 3.98 -40.25
CA ALA A 905 13.94 3.73 -41.59
C ALA A 905 12.89 3.72 -42.72
N ASN A 906 11.60 3.96 -42.45
CA ASN A 906 10.56 4.07 -43.49
C ASN A 906 9.57 5.21 -43.22
N GLY A 907 10.10 6.41 -42.93
CA GLY A 907 9.37 7.67 -42.96
C GLY A 907 9.55 8.38 -44.29
#